data_AF-A0AAW9SL01-F1
#
_entry.id   AF-A0AAW9SL01-F1
#
_cell.length_a   1.000
_cell.length_b   1.000
_cell.length_c   1.000
_cell.angle_alpha   90.00
_cell.angle_beta   90.00
_cell.angle_gamma   90.00
#
_symmetry.space_group_name_H-M   'P 1'
#
loop_
_entity.id
_entity.type
_entity.pdbx_description
1 polymer ?
#
loop_
_entity_poly.entity_id
_entity_poly.type
_entity_poly.pdbx_seq_one_letter_code
_entity_poly.pdbx_strand_id
1 'polypeptide(L)'
;MIFLKNKKPFALLGVLLLIFSVSCVDNDFQAPDEIKLEPLPSNTATISIADLKALHKDKSDQEIVEIADGTVIVGEVISSDKAGNIYKELYLQDATGGILVRIDASVLYTEYALGQQIALDCSQLVIGSYGGNKQLGIASVYNDEPAAGRIPAPLAQAYIRKGTISQELAIKTATVEEIFENLDAWVGHRVKIENLKVAESDRGKTYADAEKQLTQNRYFNDGTSSKDIVLRTSGYADFAGDKLPEGSGTVVAILSRFRNTPQLYINSPADMIDFKDDDGEPGTGGDVIFFEDFEDWTDGEINEPDWSNISTLGSSTWKKEGNAGHYAAFSPYGSGDSESEGWMILPKLSGEDLHIQFRMAVGYMVAGHDDVLRLKVSTDFDGTNVASASWVDLTDKVNLPADIGNPSGDFWQWEGSDVDLSQFEGEISIAFVYKGSSTQSTKVEIDNIKVISGGFKDNPGPDPDPDNYYQSAEGKSGYALKTALYQIVSSNTEQLSYGDLWDAYTTTDRQKDNPNLVWDMYSYNPDGAPAYTYTFITDQCGQFSGEGSCYNREHSFPKSWFGGKVYPMYTDLIQVVPSDGYVNTRRNNYPYGEVSTANWTSTNGAKLGPNATGGYSGTVFEPIDEYKGDFARIYFYMATRYENKIASWEKNTNHSDAVLDGTSNHVFENWQLALLLKWHQQDPVSPKEQNRNEAVYQLQKNRNPFVDHPEYVSSIWEN
;
A
#
# COMPACT_ATOMS: atom_id res chain seq x y z
N MET A 1 62.91 -70.32 14.45
CA MET A 1 62.96 -71.20 13.26
C MET A 1 62.20 -70.47 12.15
N ILE A 2 62.87 -69.88 11.15
CA ILE A 2 63.38 -70.55 9.93
C ILE A 2 62.20 -71.27 9.23
N PHE A 3 61.71 -70.95 8.03
CA PHE A 3 62.22 -70.20 6.87
C PHE A 3 61.04 -69.82 5.96
N LEU A 4 61.12 -68.66 5.30
CA LEU A 4 60.43 -68.37 4.04
C LEU A 4 60.96 -69.24 2.90
N LYS A 5 60.13 -69.46 1.87
CA LYS A 5 60.47 -69.41 0.42
C LYS A 5 59.17 -69.68 -0.36
N ASN A 6 58.81 -69.05 -1.46
CA ASN A 6 59.28 -67.89 -2.22
C ASN A 6 58.33 -67.84 -3.43
N LYS A 7 57.83 -66.67 -3.83
CA LYS A 7 57.74 -66.23 -5.24
C LYS A 7 57.36 -64.74 -5.26
N LYS A 8 58.21 -63.98 -5.95
CA LYS A 8 58.28 -62.52 -6.11
C LYS A 8 57.24 -62.02 -7.17
N PRO A 9 57.30 -60.77 -7.67
CA PRO A 9 57.18 -59.43 -7.05
C PRO A 9 56.21 -58.48 -7.83
N PHE A 10 56.07 -57.24 -7.34
CA PHE A 10 55.64 -56.00 -8.03
C PHE A 10 54.15 -55.66 -8.23
N ALA A 11 53.86 -54.40 -7.83
CA ALA A 11 52.77 -53.51 -8.23
C ALA A 11 51.35 -53.78 -7.67
N LEU A 12 50.95 -53.04 -6.64
CA LEU A 12 49.58 -52.51 -6.52
C LEU A 12 49.60 -51.24 -5.65
N LEU A 13 49.67 -50.09 -6.32
CA LEU A 13 49.39 -48.77 -5.76
C LEU A 13 48.11 -48.29 -6.44
N GLY A 14 47.10 -47.94 -5.64
CA GLY A 14 45.93 -47.19 -6.09
C GLY A 14 44.76 -48.02 -6.62
N VAL A 15 43.56 -47.48 -6.38
CA VAL A 15 42.23 -47.92 -6.83
C VAL A 15 41.52 -48.92 -5.89
N LEU A 16 40.88 -48.36 -4.87
CA LEU A 16 39.70 -48.94 -4.24
C LEU A 16 38.64 -47.84 -4.10
N LEU A 17 37.93 -47.55 -5.21
CA LEU A 17 36.63 -46.86 -5.27
C LEU A 17 36.25 -46.69 -6.75
N LEU A 18 35.58 -47.69 -7.33
CA LEU A 18 34.78 -47.58 -8.57
C LEU A 18 34.23 -48.96 -8.95
N ILE A 19 33.10 -49.37 -8.36
CA ILE A 19 32.16 -50.30 -8.99
C ILE A 19 30.74 -49.89 -8.55
N PHE A 20 30.10 -49.05 -9.33
CA PHE A 20 28.65 -49.12 -9.59
C PHE A 20 28.41 -48.54 -10.97
N SER A 21 28.27 -49.43 -11.96
CA SER A 21 27.58 -49.10 -13.19
C SER A 21 26.75 -50.28 -13.68
N VAL A 22 25.63 -49.91 -14.30
CA VAL A 22 24.70 -50.68 -15.12
C VAL A 22 23.43 -51.20 -14.42
N SER A 23 22.53 -50.26 -14.13
CA SER A 23 21.11 -50.41 -14.42
C SER A 23 20.74 -49.24 -15.34
N CYS A 24 20.46 -49.54 -16.61
CA CYS A 24 19.78 -48.60 -17.48
C CYS A 24 18.35 -48.45 -16.97
N VAL A 25 18.02 -47.29 -16.43
CA VAL A 25 16.64 -46.82 -16.29
C VAL A 25 16.52 -45.66 -17.26
N ASP A 26 15.49 -45.69 -18.11
CA ASP A 26 15.14 -44.57 -19.00
C ASP A 26 15.14 -43.26 -18.23
N ASN A 27 15.92 -42.28 -18.69
CA ASN A 27 16.00 -40.93 -18.14
C ASN A 27 14.96 -39.99 -18.77
N ASP A 28 13.86 -40.52 -19.29
CA ASP A 28 12.68 -39.70 -19.59
C ASP A 28 11.94 -39.45 -18.28
N PHE A 29 12.49 -38.55 -17.46
CA PHE A 29 11.69 -37.87 -16.46
C PHE A 29 10.77 -36.93 -17.25
N GLN A 30 9.59 -37.42 -17.61
CA GLN A 30 8.49 -36.54 -18.01
C GLN A 30 8.33 -35.53 -16.87
N ALA A 31 8.51 -34.25 -17.16
CA ALA A 31 8.00 -33.20 -16.30
C ALA A 31 6.56 -33.57 -15.93
N PRO A 32 6.12 -33.43 -14.67
CA PRO A 32 4.71 -33.60 -14.36
C PRO A 32 3.95 -32.68 -15.31
N ASP A 33 3.06 -33.27 -16.12
CA ASP A 33 2.26 -32.51 -17.07
C ASP A 33 1.69 -31.31 -16.32
N GLU A 34 1.90 -30.09 -16.85
CA GLU A 34 1.12 -28.94 -16.43
C GLU A 34 -0.34 -29.37 -16.52
N ILE A 35 -1.00 -29.58 -15.38
CA ILE A 35 -2.41 -29.93 -15.37
C ILE A 35 -3.12 -28.67 -15.85
N LYS A 36 -3.36 -28.61 -17.16
CA LYS A 36 -4.26 -27.62 -17.75
C LYS A 36 -5.62 -27.83 -17.12
N LEU A 37 -5.97 -26.89 -16.27
CA LEU A 37 -7.27 -26.85 -15.62
C LEU A 37 -8.30 -26.47 -16.67
N GLU A 38 -9.07 -27.46 -17.12
CA GLU A 38 -10.16 -27.27 -18.07
C GLU A 38 -11.39 -26.68 -17.35
N PRO A 39 -12.21 -25.86 -18.04
CA PRO A 39 -13.43 -25.33 -17.44
C PRO A 39 -14.38 -26.48 -17.13
N LEU A 40 -15.06 -26.40 -15.98
CA LEU A 40 -16.07 -27.39 -15.64
C LEU A 40 -17.25 -27.29 -16.62
N PRO A 41 -17.82 -28.43 -17.09
CA PRO A 41 -19.00 -28.42 -17.95
C PRO A 41 -20.13 -27.58 -17.34
N SER A 42 -20.84 -26.80 -18.16
CA SER A 42 -21.88 -25.87 -17.69
C SER A 42 -23.05 -26.56 -16.97
N ASN A 43 -23.25 -27.86 -17.18
CA ASN A 43 -24.25 -28.69 -16.52
C ASN A 43 -23.71 -29.50 -15.31
N THR A 44 -22.53 -29.15 -14.79
CA THR A 44 -21.93 -29.84 -13.63
C THR A 44 -22.70 -29.58 -12.34
N ALA A 45 -23.21 -28.35 -12.14
CA ALA A 45 -24.05 -28.04 -10.99
C ALA A 45 -25.42 -28.71 -11.12
N THR A 46 -25.88 -29.37 -10.07
CA THR A 46 -27.23 -29.96 -9.99
C THR A 46 -28.20 -29.06 -9.23
N ILE A 47 -27.68 -28.09 -8.47
CA ILE A 47 -28.44 -27.11 -7.69
C ILE A 47 -27.67 -25.79 -7.66
N SER A 48 -28.38 -24.66 -7.57
CA SER A 48 -27.76 -23.36 -7.35
C SER A 48 -27.34 -23.17 -5.88
N ILE A 49 -26.41 -22.27 -5.60
CA ILE A 49 -26.02 -21.97 -4.21
C ILE A 49 -27.20 -21.38 -3.43
N ALA A 50 -28.04 -20.54 -4.06
CA ALA A 50 -29.24 -20.01 -3.41
C ALA A 50 -30.24 -21.11 -3.02
N ASP A 51 -30.51 -22.06 -3.92
CA ASP A 51 -31.44 -23.16 -3.64
C ASP A 51 -30.87 -24.13 -2.59
N LEU A 52 -29.55 -24.37 -2.60
CA LEU A 52 -28.90 -25.14 -1.55
C LEU A 52 -29.05 -24.45 -0.18
N LYS A 53 -28.85 -23.13 -0.11
CA LYS A 53 -29.09 -22.33 1.10
C LYS A 53 -30.54 -22.38 1.56
N ALA A 54 -31.49 -22.47 0.64
CA ALA A 54 -32.92 -22.53 0.95
C ALA A 54 -33.31 -23.81 1.71
N LEU A 55 -32.53 -24.89 1.61
CA LEU A 55 -32.73 -26.10 2.42
C LEU A 55 -32.71 -25.80 3.93
N HIS A 56 -32.03 -24.73 4.34
CA HIS A 56 -31.91 -24.27 5.74
C HIS A 56 -32.61 -22.92 5.99
N LYS A 57 -33.58 -22.50 5.17
CA LYS A 57 -34.19 -21.14 5.29
C LYS A 57 -34.90 -20.88 6.62
N ASP A 58 -35.63 -21.86 7.14
CA ASP A 58 -36.50 -21.72 8.32
C ASP A 58 -36.01 -22.58 9.50
N LYS A 59 -34.71 -22.79 9.60
CA LYS A 59 -34.07 -23.63 10.62
C LYS A 59 -33.17 -22.80 11.52
N SER A 60 -33.05 -23.21 12.77
CA SER A 60 -32.17 -22.58 13.76
C SER A 60 -30.71 -23.00 13.58
N ASP A 61 -29.79 -22.32 14.26
CA ASP A 61 -28.36 -22.68 14.30
C ASP A 61 -28.10 -24.06 14.94
N GLN A 62 -29.09 -24.65 15.61
CA GLN A 62 -29.02 -25.97 16.27
C GLN A 62 -29.56 -27.09 15.38
N GLU A 63 -29.98 -26.77 14.16
CA GLU A 63 -30.50 -27.72 13.20
C GLU A 63 -29.56 -27.85 12.01
N ILE A 64 -29.48 -29.06 11.45
CA ILE A 64 -28.74 -29.34 10.22
C ILE A 64 -29.65 -30.08 9.24
N VAL A 65 -29.32 -29.98 7.95
CA VAL A 65 -30.02 -30.71 6.88
C VAL A 65 -29.01 -31.53 6.10
N GLU A 66 -29.25 -32.84 6.05
CA GLU A 66 -28.51 -33.74 5.17
C GLU A 66 -28.80 -33.39 3.70
N ILE A 67 -27.74 -33.30 2.91
CA ILE A 67 -27.84 -32.98 1.49
C ILE A 67 -27.94 -34.29 0.71
N ALA A 68 -28.86 -34.35 -0.25
CA ALA A 68 -29.11 -35.54 -1.04
C ALA A 68 -27.87 -35.96 -1.84
N ASP A 69 -27.62 -37.26 -1.91
CA ASP A 69 -26.52 -37.82 -2.70
C ASP A 69 -26.60 -37.40 -4.18
N GLY A 70 -25.44 -37.11 -4.76
CA GLY A 70 -25.30 -36.61 -6.14
C GLY A 70 -25.57 -35.11 -6.28
N THR A 71 -25.84 -34.39 -5.18
CA THR A 71 -25.97 -32.92 -5.22
C THR A 71 -24.60 -32.28 -5.39
N VAL A 72 -24.44 -31.49 -6.45
CA VAL A 72 -23.20 -30.75 -6.75
C VAL A 72 -23.51 -29.27 -6.91
N ILE A 73 -22.73 -28.41 -6.25
CA ILE A 73 -22.68 -26.98 -6.57
C ILE A 73 -21.42 -26.66 -7.35
N VAL A 74 -21.50 -25.63 -8.19
CA VAL A 74 -20.33 -25.04 -8.85
C VAL A 74 -20.26 -23.58 -8.45
N GLY A 75 -19.11 -23.15 -7.93
CA GLY A 75 -18.89 -21.78 -7.53
C GLY A 75 -17.44 -21.35 -7.74
N GLU A 76 -17.23 -20.05 -7.76
CA GLU A 76 -15.93 -19.40 -7.77
C GLU A 76 -15.44 -19.17 -6.33
N VAL A 77 -14.16 -19.46 -6.08
CA VAL A 77 -13.50 -19.16 -4.80
C VAL A 77 -13.28 -17.66 -4.65
N ILE A 78 -13.82 -17.08 -3.58
CA ILE A 78 -13.71 -15.64 -3.28
C ILE A 78 -12.93 -15.32 -2.00
N SER A 79 -12.54 -16.35 -1.24
CA SER A 79 -11.75 -16.23 -0.03
C SER A 79 -10.31 -16.73 -0.19
N SER A 80 -9.39 -16.13 0.57
CA SER A 80 -8.04 -16.62 0.78
C SER A 80 -7.69 -16.59 2.27
N ASP A 81 -7.14 -17.68 2.80
CA ASP A 81 -6.59 -17.74 4.16
C ASP A 81 -5.11 -17.32 4.24
N LYS A 82 -4.52 -16.84 3.13
CA LYS A 82 -3.10 -16.49 3.01
C LYS A 82 -2.63 -15.45 4.03
N ALA A 83 -3.43 -14.40 4.26
CA ALA A 83 -3.14 -13.33 5.23
C ALA A 83 -3.62 -13.67 6.66
N GLY A 84 -4.23 -14.84 6.87
CA GLY A 84 -4.67 -15.29 8.20
C GLY A 84 -5.95 -14.66 8.76
N ASN A 85 -6.64 -13.80 8.01
CA ASN A 85 -7.92 -13.22 8.46
C ASN A 85 -9.08 -14.22 8.39
N ILE A 86 -9.13 -15.02 7.32
CA ILE A 86 -10.05 -16.13 7.12
C ILE A 86 -9.29 -17.41 7.44
N TYR A 87 -9.90 -18.35 8.19
CA TYR A 87 -9.18 -19.54 8.68
C TYR A 87 -10.07 -20.78 8.71
N LYS A 88 -9.65 -21.86 8.04
CA LYS A 88 -10.41 -23.12 7.93
C LYS A 88 -11.79 -22.94 7.28
N GLU A 89 -11.88 -21.92 6.44
CA GLU A 89 -13.10 -21.43 5.83
C GLU A 89 -12.81 -21.10 4.36
N LEU A 90 -13.65 -21.62 3.46
CA LEU A 90 -13.59 -21.38 2.03
C LEU A 90 -14.94 -20.85 1.58
N TYR A 91 -14.98 -19.62 1.05
CA TYR A 91 -16.19 -19.04 0.50
C TYR A 91 -16.26 -19.29 -1.00
N LEU A 92 -17.41 -19.82 -1.44
CA LEU A 92 -17.75 -20.04 -2.83
C LEU A 92 -18.94 -19.18 -3.20
N GLN A 93 -18.97 -18.66 -4.43
CA GLN A 93 -20.15 -17.97 -4.95
C GLN A 93 -20.48 -18.38 -6.39
N ASP A 94 -21.76 -18.28 -6.74
CA ASP A 94 -22.28 -18.29 -8.10
C ASP A 94 -23.14 -17.04 -8.33
N ALA A 95 -23.77 -16.92 -9.49
CA ALA A 95 -24.63 -15.78 -9.80
C ALA A 95 -25.86 -15.65 -8.88
N THR A 96 -26.24 -16.73 -8.18
CA THR A 96 -27.45 -16.82 -7.34
C THR A 96 -27.17 -16.57 -5.86
N GLY A 97 -25.99 -16.94 -5.36
CA GLY A 97 -25.66 -16.87 -3.94
C GLY A 97 -24.20 -17.20 -3.63
N GLY A 98 -23.78 -16.89 -2.40
CA GLY A 98 -22.52 -17.37 -1.85
C GLY A 98 -22.70 -18.19 -0.57
N ILE A 99 -21.78 -19.13 -0.32
CA ILE A 99 -21.83 -20.09 0.77
C ILE A 99 -20.44 -20.30 1.39
N LEU A 100 -20.42 -20.45 2.72
CA LEU A 100 -19.23 -20.83 3.46
C LEU A 100 -19.08 -22.36 3.49
N VAL A 101 -17.89 -22.87 3.16
CA VAL A 101 -17.50 -24.27 3.29
C VAL A 101 -16.44 -24.39 4.38
N ARG A 102 -16.68 -25.22 5.38
CA ARG A 102 -15.76 -25.38 6.52
C ARG A 102 -14.80 -26.54 6.25
N ILE A 103 -13.50 -26.27 6.17
CA ILE A 103 -12.48 -27.29 5.85
C ILE A 103 -11.41 -27.29 6.94
N ASP A 104 -11.05 -28.46 7.47
CA ASP A 104 -10.05 -28.59 8.53
C ASP A 104 -8.62 -28.56 7.98
N ALA A 105 -8.24 -27.45 7.34
CA ALA A 105 -6.90 -27.19 6.81
C ALA A 105 -6.52 -25.71 7.02
N SER A 106 -5.23 -25.44 7.23
CA SER A 106 -4.72 -24.11 7.63
C SER A 106 -3.90 -23.38 6.56
N VAL A 107 -3.98 -23.83 5.29
CA VAL A 107 -3.31 -23.24 4.11
C VAL A 107 -4.12 -23.51 2.84
N LEU A 108 -5.43 -23.27 2.87
CA LEU A 108 -6.34 -23.55 1.75
C LEU A 108 -5.94 -22.80 0.47
N TYR A 109 -5.32 -21.61 0.59
CA TYR A 109 -4.86 -20.80 -0.54
C TYR A 109 -3.83 -21.51 -1.44
N THR A 110 -3.11 -22.54 -0.95
CA THR A 110 -2.16 -23.30 -1.77
C THR A 110 -2.86 -24.31 -2.68
N GLU A 111 -4.08 -24.70 -2.33
CA GLU A 111 -4.85 -25.71 -3.08
C GLU A 111 -5.98 -25.10 -3.91
N TYR A 112 -6.56 -23.99 -3.41
CA TYR A 112 -7.70 -23.29 -3.97
C TYR A 112 -7.37 -21.80 -4.13
N ALA A 113 -7.05 -21.38 -5.35
CA ALA A 113 -6.74 -19.99 -5.67
C ALA A 113 -7.99 -19.11 -5.64
N LEU A 114 -7.83 -17.80 -5.40
CA LEU A 114 -8.91 -16.83 -5.69
C LEU A 114 -9.28 -16.90 -7.17
N GLY A 115 -10.57 -16.90 -7.49
CA GLY A 115 -11.10 -17.03 -8.85
C GLY A 115 -11.16 -18.48 -9.35
N GLN A 116 -10.70 -19.44 -8.56
CA GLN A 116 -10.76 -20.85 -8.91
C GLN A 116 -12.21 -21.33 -8.97
N GLN A 117 -12.63 -21.83 -10.13
CA GLN A 117 -13.89 -22.55 -10.27
C GLN A 117 -13.79 -23.89 -9.53
N ILE A 118 -14.77 -24.20 -8.69
CA ILE A 118 -14.84 -25.44 -7.91
C ILE A 118 -16.21 -26.08 -8.11
N ALA A 119 -16.22 -27.35 -8.48
CA ALA A 119 -17.38 -28.23 -8.27
C ALA A 119 -17.20 -28.95 -6.93
N LEU A 120 -18.13 -28.72 -6.00
CA LEU A 120 -18.17 -29.40 -4.71
C LEU A 120 -19.29 -30.45 -4.73
N ASP A 121 -18.92 -31.72 -4.60
CA ASP A 121 -19.86 -32.79 -4.31
C ASP A 121 -20.32 -32.66 -2.86
N CYS A 122 -21.60 -32.32 -2.69
CA CYS A 122 -22.23 -32.12 -1.39
C CYS A 122 -22.82 -33.42 -0.83
N SER A 123 -22.61 -34.57 -1.49
CA SER A 123 -23.03 -35.87 -0.95
C SER A 123 -22.42 -36.10 0.43
N GLN A 124 -23.23 -36.58 1.37
CA GLN A 124 -22.83 -36.80 2.77
C GLN A 124 -22.41 -35.53 3.56
N LEU A 125 -22.51 -34.35 2.96
CA LEU A 125 -22.40 -33.09 3.68
C LEU A 125 -23.75 -32.69 4.27
N VAL A 126 -23.69 -31.81 5.24
CA VAL A 126 -24.86 -31.14 5.82
C VAL A 126 -24.75 -29.65 5.62
N ILE A 127 -25.90 -28.99 5.50
CA ILE A 127 -26.00 -27.54 5.65
C ILE A 127 -26.53 -27.22 7.04
N GLY A 128 -25.88 -26.27 7.70
CA GLY A 128 -26.30 -25.70 8.98
C GLY A 128 -26.06 -24.19 8.99
N SER A 129 -26.15 -23.57 10.17
CA SER A 129 -25.77 -22.17 10.34
C SER A 129 -25.07 -21.91 11.67
N TYR A 130 -24.33 -20.81 11.74
CA TYR A 130 -23.77 -20.28 12.98
C TYR A 130 -24.00 -18.77 13.01
N GLY A 131 -24.75 -18.28 14.01
CA GLY A 131 -25.19 -16.89 14.03
C GLY A 131 -26.00 -16.54 12.78
N GLY A 132 -26.79 -17.48 12.24
CA GLY A 132 -27.53 -17.31 10.99
C GLY A 132 -26.68 -17.31 9.70
N ASN A 133 -25.34 -17.38 9.78
CA ASN A 133 -24.50 -17.53 8.60
C ASN A 133 -24.54 -19.00 8.13
N LYS A 134 -25.07 -19.24 6.93
CA LYS A 134 -25.28 -20.59 6.39
C LYS A 134 -23.94 -21.18 5.94
N GLN A 135 -23.68 -22.44 6.30
CA GLN A 135 -22.39 -23.08 6.11
C GLN A 135 -22.52 -24.58 5.80
N LEU A 136 -21.61 -25.08 4.97
CA LEU A 136 -21.47 -26.49 4.61
C LEU A 136 -20.38 -27.16 5.45
N GLY A 137 -20.63 -28.41 5.79
CA GLY A 137 -19.74 -29.18 6.64
C GLY A 137 -20.13 -30.65 6.71
N ILE A 138 -19.42 -31.41 7.55
CA ILE A 138 -19.87 -32.73 7.98
C ILE A 138 -20.81 -32.63 9.18
N ALA A 139 -21.68 -33.60 9.39
CA ALA A 139 -22.46 -33.68 10.62
C ALA A 139 -21.53 -33.73 11.85
N SER A 140 -21.74 -32.82 12.79
CA SER A 140 -20.96 -32.67 14.01
C SER A 140 -21.86 -32.20 15.15
N VAL A 141 -21.29 -32.08 16.34
CA VAL A 141 -21.94 -31.49 17.51
C VAL A 141 -21.15 -30.26 17.97
N TYR A 142 -21.84 -29.19 18.33
CA TYR A 142 -21.28 -27.98 18.94
C TYR A 142 -22.15 -27.57 20.13
N ASN A 143 -21.57 -27.45 21.32
CA ASN A 143 -22.31 -27.22 22.58
C ASN A 143 -23.49 -28.19 22.76
N ASP A 144 -23.23 -29.48 22.55
CA ASP A 144 -24.21 -30.58 22.64
C ASP A 144 -25.37 -30.53 21.64
N GLU A 145 -25.34 -29.63 20.65
CA GLU A 145 -26.35 -29.50 19.61
C GLU A 145 -25.81 -29.86 18.20
N PRO A 146 -26.64 -30.37 17.28
CA PRO A 146 -26.25 -30.63 15.90
C PRO A 146 -25.67 -29.39 15.21
N ALA A 147 -24.56 -29.55 14.49
CA ALA A 147 -23.90 -28.46 13.77
C ALA A 147 -23.18 -28.97 12.52
N ALA A 148 -23.01 -28.07 11.55
CA ALA A 148 -22.11 -28.29 10.41
C ALA A 148 -20.65 -28.10 10.87
N GLY A 149 -19.94 -29.22 11.02
CA GLY A 149 -18.52 -29.30 11.40
C GLY A 149 -17.57 -29.15 10.21
N ARG A 150 -16.27 -29.10 10.50
CA ARG A 150 -15.24 -28.96 9.45
C ARG A 150 -15.03 -30.27 8.70
N ILE A 151 -15.00 -30.19 7.38
CA ILE A 151 -14.67 -31.30 6.48
C ILE A 151 -13.16 -31.58 6.59
N PRO A 152 -12.73 -32.81 6.94
CA PRO A 152 -11.31 -33.16 6.96
C PRO A 152 -10.65 -32.91 5.59
N ALA A 153 -9.42 -32.39 5.57
CA ALA A 153 -8.76 -31.99 4.32
C ALA A 153 -8.71 -33.09 3.23
N PRO A 154 -8.41 -34.38 3.55
CA PRO A 154 -8.43 -35.43 2.53
C PRO A 154 -9.82 -35.69 1.95
N LEU A 155 -10.87 -35.49 2.75
CA LEU A 155 -12.24 -35.64 2.30
C LEU A 155 -12.67 -34.47 1.41
N ALA A 156 -12.29 -33.24 1.78
CA ALA A 156 -12.51 -32.07 0.95
C ALA A 156 -11.85 -32.22 -0.43
N GLN A 157 -10.61 -32.73 -0.49
CA GLN A 157 -9.93 -33.04 -1.75
C GLN A 157 -10.66 -34.10 -2.59
N ALA A 158 -11.31 -35.08 -1.96
CA ALA A 158 -12.09 -36.09 -2.67
C ALA A 158 -13.43 -35.54 -3.21
N TYR A 159 -14.02 -34.55 -2.54
CA TYR A 159 -15.29 -33.93 -2.92
C TYR A 159 -15.14 -32.76 -3.90
N ILE A 160 -13.95 -32.16 -3.98
CA ILE A 160 -13.70 -30.97 -4.80
C ILE A 160 -13.04 -31.35 -6.12
N ARG A 161 -13.63 -30.87 -7.22
CA ARG A 161 -12.99 -30.84 -8.54
C ARG A 161 -12.72 -29.39 -8.94
N LYS A 162 -11.48 -29.11 -9.34
CA LYS A 162 -11.02 -27.78 -9.75
C LYS A 162 -11.25 -27.59 -11.26
N GLY A 163 -11.83 -26.46 -11.64
CA GLY A 163 -11.97 -25.98 -13.02
C GLY A 163 -10.93 -24.92 -13.36
N THR A 164 -11.24 -24.01 -14.27
CA THR A 164 -10.39 -22.84 -14.59
C THR A 164 -10.31 -21.83 -13.45
N ILE A 165 -9.31 -20.95 -13.49
CA ILE A 165 -9.19 -19.79 -12.61
C ILE A 165 -9.59 -18.53 -13.40
N SER A 166 -10.57 -17.77 -12.91
CA SER A 166 -10.93 -16.46 -13.46
C SER A 166 -9.92 -15.41 -13.00
N GLN A 167 -9.57 -14.48 -13.90
CA GLN A 167 -8.77 -13.30 -13.54
C GLN A 167 -9.63 -12.16 -12.97
N GLU A 168 -10.92 -12.15 -13.29
CA GLU A 168 -11.89 -11.18 -12.78
C GLU A 168 -12.91 -11.91 -11.91
N LEU A 169 -12.86 -11.65 -10.61
CA LEU A 169 -13.86 -12.14 -9.65
C LEU A 169 -15.18 -11.41 -9.88
N ALA A 170 -16.30 -12.13 -9.85
CA ALA A 170 -17.60 -11.47 -9.81
C ALA A 170 -17.75 -10.70 -8.49
N ILE A 171 -18.11 -9.41 -8.56
CA ILE A 171 -18.31 -8.56 -7.38
C ILE A 171 -19.65 -7.87 -7.50
N LYS A 172 -20.42 -7.84 -6.42
CA LYS A 172 -21.64 -7.03 -6.35
C LYS A 172 -21.36 -5.70 -5.66
N THR A 173 -21.69 -4.59 -6.31
CA THR A 173 -21.66 -3.28 -5.64
C THR A 173 -22.88 -3.15 -4.72
N ALA A 174 -22.68 -2.64 -3.50
CA ALA A 174 -23.72 -2.43 -2.50
C ALA A 174 -23.43 -1.17 -1.68
N THR A 175 -24.48 -0.54 -1.15
CA THR A 175 -24.36 0.43 -0.05
C THR A 175 -24.57 -0.23 1.31
N VAL A 176 -24.18 0.45 2.39
CA VAL A 176 -24.43 -0.02 3.76
C VAL A 176 -25.93 -0.14 4.02
N GLU A 177 -26.73 0.83 3.56
CA GLU A 177 -28.19 0.79 3.68
C GLU A 177 -28.80 -0.45 3.01
N GLU A 178 -28.44 -0.73 1.75
CA GLU A 178 -28.93 -1.89 0.99
C GLU A 178 -28.58 -3.23 1.67
N ILE A 179 -27.40 -3.31 2.29
CA ILE A 179 -26.98 -4.48 3.07
C ILE A 179 -27.87 -4.66 4.29
N PHE A 180 -28.18 -3.58 5.02
CA PHE A 180 -29.04 -3.65 6.20
C PHE A 180 -30.51 -3.92 5.87
N GLU A 181 -31.01 -3.41 4.75
CA GLU A 181 -32.39 -3.65 4.30
C GLU A 181 -32.65 -5.12 3.94
N ASN A 182 -31.67 -5.79 3.31
CA ASN A 182 -31.84 -7.17 2.85
C ASN A 182 -30.57 -8.02 2.99
N LEU A 183 -30.12 -8.21 4.23
CA LEU A 183 -28.89 -8.96 4.54
C LEU A 183 -28.83 -10.37 3.94
N ASP A 184 -29.97 -11.04 3.74
CA ASP A 184 -30.05 -12.39 3.15
C ASP A 184 -29.62 -12.45 1.68
N ALA A 185 -29.84 -11.37 0.92
CA ALA A 185 -29.45 -11.29 -0.48
C ALA A 185 -27.92 -11.14 -0.68
N TRP A 186 -27.22 -10.65 0.34
CA TRP A 186 -25.81 -10.28 0.24
C TRP A 186 -24.87 -11.28 0.93
N VAL A 187 -25.32 -11.94 2.01
CA VAL A 187 -24.43 -12.83 2.80
C VAL A 187 -23.90 -14.00 1.98
N GLY A 188 -22.59 -14.15 2.03
CA GLY A 188 -21.78 -15.12 1.30
C GLY A 188 -21.19 -14.58 0.01
N HIS A 189 -21.65 -13.43 -0.51
CA HIS A 189 -21.08 -12.82 -1.71
C HIS A 189 -19.84 -11.98 -1.42
N ARG A 190 -18.99 -11.82 -2.45
CA ARG A 190 -18.01 -10.76 -2.51
C ARG A 190 -18.68 -9.46 -2.95
N VAL A 191 -18.55 -8.43 -2.13
CA VAL A 191 -19.19 -7.12 -2.30
C VAL A 191 -18.16 -6.00 -2.42
N LYS A 192 -18.50 -4.97 -3.19
CA LYS A 192 -17.78 -3.69 -3.28
C LYS A 192 -18.65 -2.62 -2.62
N ILE A 193 -18.11 -1.91 -1.65
CA ILE A 193 -18.76 -0.75 -1.02
C ILE A 193 -17.84 0.44 -1.26
N GLU A 194 -18.35 1.48 -1.90
CA GLU A 194 -17.61 2.69 -2.24
C GLU A 194 -17.80 3.75 -1.16
N ASN A 195 -16.85 4.69 -1.06
CA ASN A 195 -16.89 5.82 -0.10
C ASN A 195 -17.07 5.38 1.36
N LEU A 196 -16.56 4.21 1.72
CA LEU A 196 -16.65 3.68 3.06
C LEU A 196 -15.58 4.34 3.95
N LYS A 197 -16.02 5.02 5.01
CA LYS A 197 -15.17 5.76 5.96
C LYS A 197 -15.07 5.03 7.30
N VAL A 198 -13.89 5.10 7.94
CA VAL A 198 -13.72 4.60 9.31
C VAL A 198 -14.57 5.44 10.27
N ALA A 199 -15.39 4.79 11.09
CA ALA A 199 -16.16 5.47 12.12
C ALA A 199 -15.22 6.23 13.06
N GLU A 200 -15.61 7.43 13.49
CA GLU A 200 -14.77 8.32 14.31
C GLU A 200 -14.19 7.62 15.55
N SER A 201 -15.01 6.78 16.19
CA SER A 201 -14.60 6.02 17.37
C SER A 201 -13.42 5.06 17.15
N ASP A 202 -13.10 4.71 15.90
CA ASP A 202 -12.07 3.74 15.51
C ASP A 202 -10.91 4.34 14.72
N ARG A 203 -10.91 5.65 14.43
CA ARG A 203 -9.79 6.33 13.74
C ARG A 203 -8.48 6.13 14.50
N GLY A 204 -7.39 5.93 13.74
CA GLY A 204 -6.05 5.69 14.29
C GLY A 204 -5.85 4.35 15.01
N LYS A 205 -6.88 3.51 15.15
CA LYS A 205 -6.75 2.15 15.69
C LYS A 205 -6.21 1.18 14.65
N THR A 206 -5.73 0.04 15.12
CA THR A 206 -5.31 -1.07 14.26
C THR A 206 -6.49 -1.95 13.84
N TYR A 207 -6.35 -2.77 12.80
CA TYR A 207 -7.40 -3.71 12.38
C TYR A 207 -7.82 -4.68 13.50
N ALA A 208 -6.86 -5.19 14.28
CA ALA A 208 -7.09 -6.06 15.44
C ALA A 208 -5.99 -5.93 16.50
N ASP A 209 -6.06 -6.72 17.57
CA ASP A 209 -5.00 -6.77 18.59
C ASP A 209 -4.04 -7.91 18.22
N ALA A 210 -2.94 -7.56 17.54
CA ALA A 210 -1.92 -8.52 17.11
C ALA A 210 -1.08 -9.05 18.29
N GLU A 211 -0.86 -8.26 19.33
CA GLU A 211 -0.03 -8.65 20.48
C GLU A 211 -0.69 -9.74 21.31
N LYS A 212 -1.99 -9.59 21.57
CA LYS A 212 -2.78 -10.58 22.34
C LYS A 212 -3.49 -11.58 21.43
N GLN A 213 -3.34 -11.43 20.11
CA GLN A 213 -4.01 -12.24 19.09
C GLN A 213 -5.54 -12.26 19.29
N LEU A 214 -6.12 -11.11 19.65
CA LEU A 214 -7.54 -10.95 19.86
C LEU A 214 -8.20 -10.35 18.61
N THR A 215 -9.17 -11.08 18.06
CA THR A 215 -10.05 -10.60 16.99
C THR A 215 -10.80 -9.35 17.45
N GLN A 216 -10.82 -8.33 16.59
CA GLN A 216 -11.54 -7.08 16.85
C GLN A 216 -12.58 -6.82 15.78
N ASN A 217 -13.56 -6.00 16.16
CA ASN A 217 -14.48 -5.37 15.24
C ASN A 217 -14.05 -3.90 15.08
N ARG A 218 -14.11 -3.42 13.85
CA ARG A 218 -13.98 -2.01 13.49
C ARG A 218 -15.22 -1.56 12.74
N TYR A 219 -15.60 -0.31 12.96
CA TYR A 219 -16.86 0.25 12.48
C TYR A 219 -16.59 1.19 11.31
N PHE A 220 -17.44 1.07 10.29
CA PHE A 220 -17.33 1.82 9.04
C PHE A 220 -18.71 2.28 8.56
N ASN A 221 -18.76 3.35 7.77
CA ASN A 221 -20.01 3.88 7.22
C ASN A 221 -19.75 4.55 5.86
N ASP A 222 -20.69 4.43 4.92
CA ASP A 222 -20.63 5.08 3.59
C ASP A 222 -21.55 6.31 3.50
N GLY A 223 -22.13 6.74 4.62
CA GLY A 223 -23.08 7.84 4.71
C GLY A 223 -24.52 7.48 4.31
N THR A 224 -24.77 6.27 3.80
CA THR A 224 -26.12 5.85 3.37
C THR A 224 -26.98 5.33 4.52
N SER A 225 -26.37 4.93 5.64
CA SER A 225 -27.08 4.39 6.80
C SER A 225 -26.71 5.08 8.10
N SER A 226 -27.70 5.21 9.00
CA SER A 226 -27.46 5.61 10.40
C SER A 226 -26.75 4.54 11.24
N LYS A 227 -26.49 3.35 10.68
CA LYS A 227 -25.82 2.24 11.35
C LYS A 227 -24.49 1.94 10.68
N ASP A 228 -23.47 1.72 11.50
CA ASP A 228 -22.17 1.31 11.01
C ASP A 228 -22.15 -0.17 10.61
N ILE A 229 -21.46 -0.47 9.52
CA ILE A 229 -21.11 -1.83 9.14
C ILE A 229 -19.81 -2.26 9.84
N VAL A 230 -19.74 -3.53 10.22
CA VAL A 230 -18.59 -4.08 10.94
C VAL A 230 -17.59 -4.67 9.97
N LEU A 231 -16.34 -4.21 10.01
CA LEU A 231 -15.18 -4.95 9.52
C LEU A 231 -14.63 -5.81 10.67
N ARG A 232 -14.61 -7.13 10.49
CA ARG A 232 -14.13 -8.06 11.52
C ARG A 232 -12.80 -8.66 11.11
N THR A 233 -11.77 -8.42 11.94
CA THR A 233 -10.40 -8.87 11.65
C THR A 233 -9.86 -9.78 12.75
N SER A 234 -9.32 -10.93 12.37
CA SER A 234 -8.63 -11.87 13.24
C SER A 234 -7.38 -11.24 13.85
N GLY A 235 -7.15 -11.45 15.15
CA GLY A 235 -5.88 -11.07 15.78
C GLY A 235 -4.68 -11.92 15.32
N TYR A 236 -4.93 -13.00 14.57
CA TYR A 236 -3.91 -13.82 13.92
C TYR A 236 -3.62 -13.41 12.48
N ALA A 237 -4.34 -12.43 11.93
CA ALA A 237 -4.05 -11.91 10.60
C ALA A 237 -2.65 -11.24 10.59
N ASP A 238 -1.91 -11.37 9.50
CA ASP A 238 -0.57 -10.79 9.38
C ASP A 238 -0.59 -9.25 9.39
N PHE A 239 -1.74 -8.65 9.02
CA PHE A 239 -2.04 -7.23 9.08
C PHE A 239 -2.83 -6.79 10.32
N ALA A 240 -3.01 -7.67 11.33
CA ALA A 240 -3.80 -7.35 12.52
C ALA A 240 -3.30 -6.08 13.24
N GLY A 241 -1.98 -5.86 13.28
CA GLY A 241 -1.34 -4.74 13.95
C GLY A 241 -1.22 -3.47 13.10
N ASP A 242 -1.63 -3.52 11.83
CA ASP A 242 -1.57 -2.36 10.95
C ASP A 242 -2.68 -1.38 11.31
N LYS A 243 -2.41 -0.08 11.16
CA LYS A 243 -3.43 0.95 11.35
C LYS A 243 -4.52 0.78 10.30
N LEU A 244 -5.76 1.09 10.70
CA LEU A 244 -6.83 1.30 9.75
C LEU A 244 -6.45 2.46 8.81
N PRO A 245 -6.84 2.37 7.53
CA PRO A 245 -6.60 3.45 6.59
C PRO A 245 -7.36 4.70 7.02
N GLU A 246 -6.78 5.85 6.73
CA GLU A 246 -7.37 7.14 7.03
C GLU A 246 -8.33 7.57 5.90
N GLY A 247 -9.31 8.42 6.26
CA GLY A 247 -10.32 8.89 5.31
C GLY A 247 -11.32 7.86 4.79
N SER A 248 -11.72 7.99 3.52
CA SER A 248 -12.72 7.13 2.87
C SER A 248 -12.17 6.52 1.59
N GLY A 249 -12.66 5.33 1.28
CA GLY A 249 -12.22 4.58 0.12
C GLY A 249 -13.21 3.49 -0.26
N THR A 250 -12.77 2.61 -1.14
CA THR A 250 -13.54 1.45 -1.56
C THR A 250 -13.11 0.23 -0.77
N VAL A 251 -14.06 -0.52 -0.21
CA VAL A 251 -13.80 -1.83 0.41
C VAL A 251 -14.39 -2.94 -0.44
N VAL A 252 -13.57 -3.94 -0.78
CA VAL A 252 -14.01 -5.17 -1.44
C VAL A 252 -13.92 -6.33 -0.46
N ALA A 253 -15.03 -6.77 0.10
CA ALA A 253 -15.04 -7.76 1.17
C ALA A 253 -15.99 -8.92 0.90
N ILE A 254 -15.81 -10.03 1.61
CA ILE A 254 -16.82 -11.08 1.72
C ILE A 254 -17.81 -10.67 2.80
N LEU A 255 -19.09 -10.61 2.46
CA LEU A 255 -20.11 -10.32 3.44
C LEU A 255 -20.54 -11.59 4.19
N SER A 256 -20.40 -11.56 5.50
CA SER A 256 -20.86 -12.56 6.44
C SER A 256 -21.90 -11.96 7.40
N ARG A 257 -22.33 -12.74 8.38
CA ARG A 257 -23.16 -12.23 9.48
C ARG A 257 -22.88 -12.93 10.79
N PHE A 258 -23.23 -12.24 11.87
CA PHE A 258 -23.45 -12.86 13.16
C PHE A 258 -24.75 -12.35 13.74
N ARG A 259 -25.75 -13.24 13.83
CA ARG A 259 -27.15 -12.92 14.11
C ARG A 259 -27.65 -11.89 13.10
N ASN A 260 -27.99 -10.69 13.56
CA ASN A 260 -28.50 -9.59 12.73
C ASN A 260 -27.42 -8.56 12.35
N THR A 261 -26.16 -8.81 12.71
CA THR A 261 -25.06 -7.89 12.42
C THR A 261 -24.34 -8.31 11.14
N PRO A 262 -24.38 -7.51 10.06
CA PRO A 262 -23.51 -7.72 8.90
C PRO A 262 -22.04 -7.62 9.30
N GLN A 263 -21.20 -8.50 8.77
CA GLN A 263 -19.76 -8.52 9.03
C GLN A 263 -18.98 -8.65 7.73
N LEU A 264 -18.16 -7.67 7.42
CA LEU A 264 -17.21 -7.70 6.32
C LEU A 264 -15.96 -8.45 6.74
N TYR A 265 -15.49 -9.34 5.86
CA TYR A 265 -14.19 -10.00 5.96
C TYR A 265 -13.39 -9.68 4.71
N ILE A 266 -12.23 -9.05 4.89
CA ILE A 266 -11.24 -8.85 3.82
C ILE A 266 -10.27 -10.03 3.77
N ASN A 267 -9.83 -10.41 2.59
CA ASN A 267 -8.78 -11.41 2.41
C ASN A 267 -7.41 -10.86 2.84
N SER A 268 -7.17 -9.57 2.59
CA SER A 268 -5.92 -8.86 2.91
C SER A 268 -6.14 -7.34 2.88
N PRO A 269 -5.16 -6.51 3.30
CA PRO A 269 -5.27 -5.05 3.18
C PRO A 269 -5.48 -4.55 1.75
N ALA A 270 -5.08 -5.31 0.71
CA ALA A 270 -5.32 -4.94 -0.68
C ALA A 270 -6.82 -4.85 -1.07
N ASP A 271 -7.70 -5.41 -0.26
CA ASP A 271 -9.16 -5.25 -0.40
C ASP A 271 -9.66 -3.87 0.09
N MET A 272 -8.78 -3.05 0.66
CA MET A 272 -9.04 -1.67 1.11
C MET A 272 -8.38 -0.72 0.10
N ILE A 273 -9.17 -0.24 -0.85
CA ILE A 273 -8.72 0.40 -2.09
C ILE A 273 -8.97 1.90 -2.02
N ASP A 274 -8.00 2.71 -2.46
CA ASP A 274 -8.14 4.16 -2.62
C ASP A 274 -8.69 4.87 -1.37
N PHE A 275 -8.30 4.41 -0.18
CA PHE A 275 -8.55 5.18 1.04
C PHE A 275 -7.69 6.43 1.01
N LYS A 276 -8.36 7.55 0.82
CA LYS A 276 -7.78 8.88 0.79
C LYS A 276 -8.34 9.63 1.97
N ASP A 277 -7.52 10.49 2.57
CA ASP A 277 -7.90 11.36 3.68
C ASP A 277 -9.13 12.20 3.30
N ASP A 278 -10.29 11.64 3.60
CA ASP A 278 -11.62 12.23 3.40
C ASP A 278 -11.97 13.15 4.57
N ASP A 279 -10.94 13.82 5.10
CA ASP A 279 -11.06 14.91 6.03
C ASP A 279 -10.94 16.23 5.25
N GLY A 280 -11.56 16.31 4.06
CA GLY A 280 -11.75 17.57 3.33
C GLY A 280 -10.47 18.37 3.07
N GLU A 281 -9.29 17.74 3.02
CA GLU A 281 -8.03 18.36 2.61
C GLU A 281 -8.01 18.45 1.07
N PRO A 282 -8.12 19.63 0.46
CA PRO A 282 -7.91 19.75 -0.96
C PRO A 282 -6.39 19.65 -1.23
N GLY A 283 -6.03 18.88 -2.26
CA GLY A 283 -4.67 18.38 -2.50
C GLY A 283 -3.54 19.42 -2.42
N THR A 284 -2.35 18.98 -2.00
CA THR A 284 -1.14 19.82 -1.93
C THR A 284 -0.49 20.01 -3.30
N GLY A 285 -1.20 20.66 -4.23
CA GLY A 285 -0.70 20.98 -5.58
C GLY A 285 0.25 22.19 -5.63
N GLY A 286 0.22 23.06 -4.62
CA GLY A 286 1.06 24.26 -4.52
C GLY A 286 1.84 24.34 -3.20
N ASP A 287 2.84 25.22 -3.16
CA ASP A 287 3.63 25.50 -1.96
C ASP A 287 2.75 26.15 -0.90
N VAL A 288 2.65 25.55 0.29
CA VAL A 288 1.96 26.16 1.43
C VAL A 288 2.76 27.36 1.92
N ILE A 289 2.31 28.56 1.55
CA ILE A 289 2.93 29.82 1.96
C ILE A 289 2.36 30.36 3.27
N PHE A 290 1.23 29.80 3.71
CA PHE A 290 0.59 30.14 4.98
C PHE A 290 -0.21 28.93 5.48
N PHE A 291 -0.12 28.65 6.78
CA PHE A 291 -0.94 27.65 7.45
C PHE A 291 -1.24 28.10 8.88
N GLU A 292 -2.49 27.96 9.29
CA GLU A 292 -2.97 28.21 10.64
C GLU A 292 -4.07 27.19 11.01
N ASP A 293 -3.84 26.45 12.09
CA ASP A 293 -4.76 25.45 12.67
C ASP A 293 -5.26 25.85 14.07
N PHE A 294 -4.88 27.03 14.55
CA PHE A 294 -5.26 27.61 15.85
C PHE A 294 -4.90 26.75 17.07
N GLU A 295 -4.04 25.75 16.90
CA GLU A 295 -3.64 24.80 17.95
C GLU A 295 -2.78 25.49 19.02
N ASP A 296 -1.87 26.36 18.58
CA ASP A 296 -0.87 27.03 19.43
C ASP A 296 -1.36 28.35 20.06
N TRP A 297 -2.58 28.78 19.74
CA TRP A 297 -3.11 30.07 20.16
C TRP A 297 -3.77 30.03 21.54
N THR A 298 -3.78 31.16 22.24
CA THR A 298 -4.45 31.27 23.55
C THR A 298 -5.94 31.57 23.37
N ASP A 299 -6.80 30.89 24.12
CA ASP A 299 -8.25 31.15 24.13
C ASP A 299 -8.55 32.62 24.45
N GLY A 300 -9.43 33.25 23.68
CA GLY A 300 -9.79 34.65 23.83
C GLY A 300 -9.87 35.40 22.50
N GLU A 301 -9.87 36.72 22.58
CA GLU A 301 -9.82 37.58 21.39
C GLU A 301 -8.55 37.32 20.58
N ILE A 302 -8.70 37.12 19.27
CA ILE A 302 -7.56 36.93 18.36
C ILE A 302 -6.77 38.23 18.31
N ASN A 303 -5.51 38.17 18.74
CA ASN A 303 -4.57 39.29 18.79
C ASN A 303 -3.13 38.79 18.53
N GLU A 304 -2.97 38.06 17.43
CA GLU A 304 -1.68 37.52 17.02
C GLU A 304 -0.90 38.51 16.13
N PRO A 305 0.45 38.42 16.09
CA PRO A 305 1.27 39.27 15.24
C PRO A 305 0.82 39.24 13.78
N ASP A 306 0.76 40.41 13.16
CA ASP A 306 0.43 40.62 11.74
C ASP A 306 -1.00 40.24 11.30
N TRP A 307 -1.82 39.69 12.19
CA TRP A 307 -3.27 39.54 11.98
C TRP A 307 -4.01 40.84 12.32
N SER A 308 -5.14 41.08 11.65
CA SER A 308 -6.08 42.15 12.03
C SER A 308 -7.43 41.58 12.43
N ASN A 309 -7.93 41.95 13.60
CA ASN A 309 -9.25 41.59 14.11
C ASN A 309 -10.07 42.86 14.35
N ILE A 310 -10.92 43.23 13.40
CA ILE A 310 -11.55 44.56 13.33
C ILE A 310 -13.07 44.43 13.36
N SER A 311 -13.71 45.11 14.31
CA SER A 311 -15.17 45.30 14.30
C SER A 311 -15.51 46.64 13.63
N THR A 312 -16.28 46.61 12.53
CA THR A 312 -16.75 47.82 11.82
C THR A 312 -18.15 48.24 12.25
N LEU A 313 -18.96 47.28 12.73
CA LEU A 313 -20.26 47.50 13.33
C LEU A 313 -20.38 46.64 14.60
N GLY A 314 -21.01 47.21 15.64
CA GLY A 314 -21.15 46.55 16.93
C GLY A 314 -19.86 46.55 17.75
N SER A 315 -19.74 45.57 18.64
CA SER A 315 -18.64 45.43 19.60
C SER A 315 -17.99 44.04 19.63
N SER A 316 -18.49 43.09 18.81
CA SER A 316 -18.00 41.70 18.78
C SER A 316 -16.80 41.54 17.83
N THR A 317 -15.81 40.76 18.26
CA THR A 317 -14.59 40.40 17.50
C THR A 317 -14.42 38.88 17.40
N TRP A 318 -13.56 38.41 16.48
CA TRP A 318 -13.23 36.99 16.34
C TRP A 318 -12.41 36.49 17.54
N LYS A 319 -12.66 35.25 17.95
CA LYS A 319 -12.06 34.66 19.14
C LYS A 319 -11.54 33.26 18.86
N LYS A 320 -10.43 32.88 19.49
CA LYS A 320 -10.02 31.49 19.60
C LYS A 320 -10.75 30.84 20.78
N GLU A 321 -11.37 29.69 20.56
CA GLU A 321 -12.07 28.91 21.60
C GLU A 321 -11.50 27.48 21.63
N GLY A 322 -11.29 26.87 22.81
CA GLY A 322 -10.55 25.60 22.93
C GLY A 322 -11.26 24.42 23.60
N ASN A 323 -12.55 24.51 23.96
CA ASN A 323 -13.21 23.45 24.75
C ASN A 323 -13.78 22.25 23.95
N ALA A 324 -13.76 22.30 22.60
CA ALA A 324 -14.27 21.20 21.77
C ALA A 324 -13.60 21.07 20.38
N GLY A 325 -12.63 21.93 20.06
CA GLY A 325 -11.87 21.98 18.82
C GLY A 325 -10.99 23.23 18.85
N HIS A 326 -9.89 23.24 18.11
CA HIS A 326 -8.99 24.38 17.99
C HIS A 326 -9.42 25.16 16.75
N TYR A 327 -10.07 26.32 16.91
CA TYR A 327 -10.63 27.08 15.78
C TYR A 327 -10.81 28.57 16.13
N ALA A 328 -10.93 29.40 15.10
CA ALA A 328 -11.41 30.77 15.20
C ALA A 328 -12.94 30.82 15.09
N ALA A 329 -13.60 31.50 16.01
CA ALA A 329 -15.04 31.61 16.08
C ALA A 329 -15.53 33.06 16.11
N PHE A 330 -16.72 33.28 15.54
CA PHE A 330 -17.47 34.51 15.68
C PHE A 330 -18.93 34.23 16.01
N SER A 331 -19.45 34.93 17.02
CA SER A 331 -20.89 35.04 17.25
C SER A 331 -21.20 36.32 18.03
N PRO A 332 -22.09 37.20 17.52
CA PRO A 332 -22.55 38.37 18.25
C PRO A 332 -23.72 38.06 19.19
N TYR A 333 -24.11 36.80 19.34
CA TYR A 333 -25.25 36.41 20.17
C TYR A 333 -25.08 36.92 21.60
N GLY A 334 -26.09 37.62 22.11
CA GLY A 334 -26.10 38.17 23.46
C GLY A 334 -25.21 39.40 23.69
N SER A 335 -24.60 39.98 22.65
CA SER A 335 -23.82 41.23 22.73
C SER A 335 -24.68 42.47 23.06
N GLY A 336 -25.95 42.46 22.67
CA GLY A 336 -26.82 43.64 22.68
C GLY A 336 -26.66 44.55 21.45
N ASP A 337 -25.78 44.22 20.51
CA ASP A 337 -25.56 44.97 19.27
C ASP A 337 -26.78 44.85 18.33
N SER A 338 -27.25 45.98 17.78
CA SER A 338 -28.31 45.99 16.77
C SER A 338 -27.83 45.49 15.40
N GLU A 339 -26.56 45.68 15.11
CA GLU A 339 -25.83 45.17 13.95
C GLU A 339 -24.39 44.86 14.38
N SER A 340 -23.83 43.78 13.88
CA SER A 340 -22.45 43.36 14.12
C SER A 340 -21.79 42.98 12.81
N GLU A 341 -20.58 43.48 12.60
CA GLU A 341 -19.72 43.12 11.47
C GLU A 341 -18.29 43.03 11.97
N GLY A 342 -17.70 41.83 11.84
CA GLY A 342 -16.36 41.52 12.34
C GLY A 342 -15.48 40.91 11.26
N TRP A 343 -14.27 41.41 11.14
CA TRP A 343 -13.26 41.06 10.14
C TRP A 343 -12.08 40.38 10.82
N MET A 344 -11.80 39.14 10.45
CA MET A 344 -10.52 38.48 10.74
C MET A 344 -9.70 38.45 9.47
N ILE A 345 -8.57 39.15 9.47
CA ILE A 345 -7.73 39.37 8.30
C ILE A 345 -6.38 38.72 8.57
N LEU A 346 -5.99 37.83 7.67
CA LEU A 346 -4.70 37.13 7.70
C LEU A 346 -3.53 38.13 7.58
N PRO A 347 -2.30 37.71 7.97
CA PRO A 347 -1.10 38.41 7.58
C PRO A 347 -1.04 38.66 6.07
N LYS A 348 -0.30 39.67 5.67
CA LYS A 348 -0.12 39.95 4.25
C LYS A 348 0.67 38.83 3.58
N LEU A 349 0.12 38.29 2.50
CA LEU A 349 0.70 37.17 1.77
C LEU A 349 1.09 37.62 0.36
N SER A 350 2.15 37.03 -0.17
CA SER A 350 2.59 37.25 -1.55
C SER A 350 2.89 35.90 -2.18
N GLY A 351 2.49 35.74 -3.43
CA GLY A 351 2.80 34.56 -4.24
C GLY A 351 2.12 34.67 -5.60
N GLU A 352 2.41 33.71 -6.47
CA GLU A 352 1.77 33.56 -7.77
C GLU A 352 0.77 32.40 -7.72
N ASP A 353 -0.31 32.49 -8.48
CA ASP A 353 -1.29 31.41 -8.63
C ASP A 353 -1.81 30.89 -7.27
N LEU A 354 -2.31 31.85 -6.48
CA LEU A 354 -2.68 31.61 -5.08
C LEU A 354 -4.00 30.85 -4.98
N HIS A 355 -4.14 29.98 -3.98
CA HIS A 355 -5.42 29.43 -3.53
C HIS A 355 -5.49 29.50 -2.01
N ILE A 356 -6.69 29.67 -1.47
CA ILE A 356 -6.95 29.52 -0.03
C ILE A 356 -7.85 28.32 0.21
N GLN A 357 -7.43 27.49 1.16
CA GLN A 357 -8.16 26.35 1.68
C GLN A 357 -8.47 26.61 3.15
N PHE A 358 -9.66 26.22 3.59
CA PHE A 358 -10.05 26.27 5.01
C PHE A 358 -11.29 25.40 5.22
N ARG A 359 -11.55 25.02 6.46
CA ARG A 359 -12.83 24.42 6.84
C ARG A 359 -13.68 25.40 7.64
N MET A 360 -14.99 25.31 7.48
CA MET A 360 -15.93 26.07 8.29
C MET A 360 -17.08 25.23 8.78
N ALA A 361 -17.63 25.60 9.93
CA ALA A 361 -18.85 25.02 10.45
C ALA A 361 -19.76 26.10 11.04
N VAL A 362 -21.07 25.83 11.03
CA VAL A 362 -22.08 26.76 11.55
C VAL A 362 -22.99 26.06 12.54
N GLY A 363 -23.32 26.76 13.61
CA GLY A 363 -24.20 26.28 14.66
C GLY A 363 -24.99 27.40 15.29
N TYR A 364 -25.91 27.03 16.20
CA TYR A 364 -26.83 27.96 16.84
C TYR A 364 -27.60 28.82 15.82
N MET A 365 -28.09 28.19 14.75
CA MET A 365 -28.67 28.90 13.61
C MET A 365 -30.01 29.55 13.97
N VAL A 366 -30.19 30.81 13.56
CA VAL A 366 -31.47 31.54 13.64
C VAL A 366 -32.13 31.55 12.26
N ALA A 367 -33.46 31.35 12.23
CA ALA A 367 -34.23 31.26 11.00
C ALA A 367 -34.04 32.50 10.13
N GLY A 368 -33.62 32.30 8.88
CA GLY A 368 -33.40 33.38 7.92
C GLY A 368 -32.14 34.22 8.16
N HIS A 369 -31.17 33.70 8.91
CA HIS A 369 -29.80 34.22 8.94
C HIS A 369 -28.88 33.33 8.10
N ASP A 370 -28.77 33.64 6.81
CA ASP A 370 -28.04 32.87 5.81
C ASP A 370 -26.70 33.51 5.37
N ASP A 371 -26.56 34.82 5.51
CA ASP A 371 -25.31 35.58 5.27
C ASP A 371 -24.33 35.47 6.45
N VAL A 372 -23.81 34.27 6.67
CA VAL A 372 -23.04 33.92 7.89
C VAL A 372 -21.53 34.08 7.75
N LEU A 373 -20.97 33.98 6.53
CA LEU A 373 -19.54 34.16 6.28
C LEU A 373 -19.32 34.76 4.91
N ARG A 374 -18.35 35.68 4.81
CA ARG A 374 -17.84 36.19 3.54
C ARG A 374 -16.33 36.06 3.48
N LEU A 375 -15.83 35.59 2.35
CA LEU A 375 -14.41 35.58 2.02
C LEU A 375 -14.10 36.78 1.12
N LYS A 376 -13.20 37.66 1.55
CA LYS A 376 -12.83 38.88 0.82
C LYS A 376 -11.32 38.99 0.65
N VAL A 377 -10.89 39.55 -0.48
CA VAL A 377 -9.46 39.76 -0.76
C VAL A 377 -9.21 41.20 -1.20
N SER A 378 -8.12 41.79 -0.73
CA SER A 378 -7.67 43.14 -1.07
C SER A 378 -6.17 43.15 -1.40
N THR A 379 -5.77 43.99 -2.35
CA THR A 379 -4.37 44.26 -2.72
C THR A 379 -3.86 45.62 -2.19
N ASP A 380 -4.72 46.41 -1.54
CA ASP A 380 -4.44 47.78 -1.10
C ASP A 380 -4.74 48.01 0.40
N PHE A 381 -5.04 46.97 1.17
CA PHE A 381 -5.25 47.07 2.61
C PHE A 381 -3.95 47.45 3.35
N ASP A 382 -4.08 48.42 4.25
CA ASP A 382 -2.95 49.01 5.00
C ASP A 382 -2.67 48.33 6.34
N GLY A 383 -3.46 47.31 6.71
CA GLY A 383 -3.36 46.61 7.99
C GLY A 383 -4.21 47.21 9.10
N THR A 384 -4.93 48.32 8.89
CA THR A 384 -5.63 49.02 9.98
C THR A 384 -7.05 49.47 9.67
N ASN A 385 -7.34 49.93 8.46
CA ASN A 385 -8.66 50.50 8.12
C ASN A 385 -9.29 49.82 6.91
N VAL A 386 -10.27 48.94 7.16
CA VAL A 386 -10.92 48.17 6.10
C VAL A 386 -11.71 49.04 5.12
N ALA A 387 -12.17 50.23 5.54
CA ALA A 387 -12.97 51.13 4.71
C ALA A 387 -12.15 51.95 3.70
N SER A 388 -10.84 52.05 3.88
CA SER A 388 -9.94 52.72 2.93
C SER A 388 -9.40 51.79 1.84
N ALA A 389 -9.64 50.48 1.95
CA ALA A 389 -9.18 49.47 1.01
C ALA A 389 -10.31 49.01 0.08
N SER A 390 -9.92 48.52 -1.08
CA SER A 390 -10.80 47.90 -2.06
C SER A 390 -10.84 46.38 -1.82
N TRP A 391 -12.05 45.81 -1.70
CA TRP A 391 -12.24 44.39 -1.42
C TRP A 391 -13.03 43.69 -2.53
N VAL A 392 -12.48 42.62 -3.07
CA VAL A 392 -13.18 41.69 -3.95
C VAL A 392 -13.86 40.62 -3.09
N ASP A 393 -15.15 40.36 -3.36
CA ASP A 393 -15.95 39.37 -2.64
C ASP A 393 -15.93 38.03 -3.38
N LEU A 394 -15.49 36.98 -2.72
CA LEU A 394 -15.37 35.61 -3.26
C LEU A 394 -16.29 34.63 -2.54
N THR A 395 -17.27 35.12 -1.80
CA THR A 395 -18.16 34.28 -0.99
C THR A 395 -18.88 33.22 -1.82
N ASP A 396 -19.26 33.53 -3.07
CA ASP A 396 -19.91 32.58 -3.99
C ASP A 396 -19.00 31.40 -4.41
N LYS A 397 -17.72 31.43 -4.02
CA LYS A 397 -16.74 30.35 -4.25
C LYS A 397 -16.49 29.49 -3.01
N VAL A 398 -17.04 29.89 -1.86
CA VAL A 398 -16.92 29.17 -0.59
C VAL A 398 -17.99 28.08 -0.52
N ASN A 399 -17.60 26.88 -0.10
CA ASN A 399 -18.54 25.81 0.23
C ASN A 399 -19.15 26.11 1.60
N LEU A 400 -20.47 26.27 1.63
CA LEU A 400 -21.24 26.57 2.83
C LEU A 400 -22.01 25.32 3.29
N PRO A 401 -22.10 25.05 4.61
CA PRO A 401 -22.96 24.01 5.17
C PRO A 401 -24.41 24.05 4.66
N ALA A 402 -24.97 22.87 4.35
CA ALA A 402 -26.23 22.73 3.62
C ALA A 402 -27.47 23.32 4.33
N ASP A 403 -27.44 23.39 5.66
CA ASP A 403 -28.57 23.80 6.50
C ASP A 403 -28.47 25.24 7.04
N ILE A 404 -27.59 26.09 6.51
CA ILE A 404 -27.45 27.47 6.99
C ILE A 404 -28.79 28.23 7.03
N GLY A 405 -29.08 28.83 8.18
CA GLY A 405 -30.34 29.56 8.42
C GLY A 405 -31.52 28.66 8.78
N ASN A 406 -31.33 27.35 8.97
CA ASN A 406 -32.33 26.41 9.45
C ASN A 406 -32.08 26.05 10.94
N PRO A 407 -32.88 26.55 11.90
CA PRO A 407 -32.68 26.25 13.32
C PRO A 407 -32.91 24.78 13.71
N SER A 408 -33.49 23.98 12.82
CA SER A 408 -33.73 22.54 13.02
C SER A 408 -32.81 21.65 12.19
N GLY A 409 -31.89 22.24 11.42
CA GLY A 409 -30.89 21.50 10.65
C GLY A 409 -29.75 21.01 11.52
N ASP A 410 -28.86 20.22 10.93
CA ASP A 410 -27.72 19.69 11.66
C ASP A 410 -26.67 20.79 11.87
N PHE A 411 -26.31 21.04 13.13
CA PHE A 411 -25.25 21.98 13.49
C PHE A 411 -23.89 21.32 13.34
N TRP A 412 -22.87 22.14 13.09
CA TRP A 412 -21.48 21.73 13.03
C TRP A 412 -21.16 20.72 11.92
N GLN A 413 -21.88 20.82 10.81
CA GLN A 413 -21.45 20.29 9.52
C GLN A 413 -20.18 21.06 9.11
N TRP A 414 -19.02 20.41 9.24
CA TRP A 414 -17.75 20.96 8.77
C TRP A 414 -17.65 20.80 7.26
N GLU A 415 -17.51 21.92 6.55
CA GLU A 415 -17.35 21.97 5.10
C GLU A 415 -15.99 22.57 4.74
N GLY A 416 -15.24 21.87 3.89
CA GLY A 416 -13.99 22.36 3.33
C GLY A 416 -14.23 23.25 2.12
N SER A 417 -13.51 24.37 2.03
CA SER A 417 -13.50 25.27 0.88
C SER A 417 -12.11 25.32 0.26
N ASP A 418 -12.07 25.41 -1.07
CA ASP A 418 -10.88 25.74 -1.85
C ASP A 418 -11.26 26.86 -2.81
N VAL A 419 -10.62 28.02 -2.64
CA VAL A 419 -10.95 29.22 -3.42
C VAL A 419 -9.71 29.69 -4.17
N ASP A 420 -9.85 29.69 -5.50
CA ASP A 420 -8.89 30.25 -6.44
C ASP A 420 -8.71 31.76 -6.23
N LEU A 421 -7.47 32.16 -5.96
CA LEU A 421 -7.01 33.54 -5.78
C LEU A 421 -6.00 33.95 -6.87
N SER A 422 -5.82 33.15 -7.93
CA SER A 422 -4.87 33.40 -9.04
C SER A 422 -5.09 34.73 -9.76
N GLN A 423 -6.30 35.28 -9.66
CA GLN A 423 -6.67 36.59 -10.20
C GLN A 423 -6.05 37.79 -9.46
N PHE A 424 -5.43 37.58 -8.30
CA PHE A 424 -4.75 38.63 -7.54
C PHE A 424 -3.24 38.52 -7.73
N GLU A 425 -2.62 39.64 -8.05
CA GLU A 425 -1.16 39.75 -8.21
C GLU A 425 -0.56 40.59 -7.09
N GLY A 426 0.65 40.25 -6.66
CA GLY A 426 1.39 40.98 -5.63
C GLY A 426 0.99 40.62 -4.20
N GLU A 427 1.15 41.57 -3.28
CA GLU A 427 0.83 41.37 -1.87
C GLU A 427 -0.68 41.50 -1.64
N ILE A 428 -1.30 40.47 -1.06
CA ILE A 428 -2.73 40.38 -0.80
C ILE A 428 -3.03 40.28 0.70
N SER A 429 -4.23 40.71 1.09
CA SER A 429 -4.83 40.48 2.41
C SER A 429 -6.13 39.73 2.23
N ILE A 430 -6.29 38.61 2.95
CA ILE A 430 -7.47 37.75 2.89
C ILE A 430 -8.26 37.92 4.20
N ALA A 431 -9.56 38.15 4.09
CA ALA A 431 -10.44 38.43 5.21
C ALA A 431 -11.64 37.49 5.26
N PHE A 432 -11.88 36.95 6.45
CA PHE A 432 -13.12 36.29 6.85
C PHE A 432 -14.01 37.30 7.56
N VAL A 433 -15.19 37.54 7.01
CA VAL A 433 -16.12 38.56 7.51
C VAL A 433 -17.43 37.94 7.92
N TYR A 434 -17.82 38.16 9.17
CA TYR A 434 -19.12 37.77 9.69
C TYR A 434 -20.04 38.98 9.76
N LYS A 435 -21.33 38.80 9.45
CA LYS A 435 -22.40 39.80 9.69
C LYS A 435 -23.55 39.19 10.49
N GLY A 436 -24.20 40.00 11.31
CA GLY A 436 -25.39 39.60 12.05
C GLY A 436 -25.81 40.65 13.09
N SER A 437 -26.46 40.21 14.16
CA SER A 437 -26.83 41.05 15.31
C SER A 437 -26.98 40.20 16.57
N SER A 438 -27.25 40.83 17.71
CA SER A 438 -27.52 40.12 18.97
C SER A 438 -28.70 39.12 18.91
N THR A 439 -29.60 39.24 17.94
CA THR A 439 -30.83 38.40 17.84
C THR A 439 -30.98 37.66 16.51
N GLN A 440 -30.35 38.13 15.44
CA GLN A 440 -30.26 37.42 14.16
C GLN A 440 -28.78 37.04 13.98
N SER A 441 -28.42 35.87 14.48
CA SER A 441 -27.03 35.40 14.51
C SER A 441 -26.94 33.89 14.33
N THR A 442 -25.73 33.45 14.02
CA THR A 442 -25.25 32.09 14.15
C THR A 442 -23.94 32.14 14.94
N LYS A 443 -23.35 30.97 15.20
CA LYS A 443 -21.94 30.86 15.52
C LYS A 443 -21.24 30.22 14.32
N VAL A 444 -20.21 30.89 13.82
CA VAL A 444 -19.35 30.38 12.75
C VAL A 444 -18.02 30.00 13.38
N GLU A 445 -17.49 28.86 12.96
CA GLU A 445 -16.18 28.34 13.33
C GLU A 445 -15.38 28.14 12.04
N ILE A 446 -14.13 28.59 12.02
CA ILE A 446 -13.18 28.50 10.90
C ILE A 446 -11.90 27.88 11.40
N ASP A 447 -11.34 26.98 10.62
CA ASP A 447 -10.16 26.24 11.00
C ASP A 447 -9.35 25.75 9.79
N ASN A 448 -8.12 25.28 10.02
CA ASN A 448 -7.17 24.77 9.03
C ASN A 448 -7.02 25.70 7.83
N ILE A 449 -6.77 26.99 8.09
CA ILE A 449 -6.60 27.98 7.03
C ILE A 449 -5.23 27.78 6.39
N LYS A 450 -5.21 27.57 5.09
CA LYS A 450 -4.01 27.25 4.32
C LYS A 450 -4.02 28.08 3.05
N VAL A 451 -2.94 28.78 2.75
CA VAL A 451 -2.77 29.47 1.47
C VAL A 451 -1.62 28.82 0.74
N ILE A 452 -1.90 28.41 -0.49
CA ILE A 452 -0.92 27.79 -1.37
C ILE A 452 -0.59 28.73 -2.53
N SER A 453 0.63 28.65 -3.05
CA SER A 453 1.09 29.34 -4.25
C SER A 453 1.50 28.32 -5.31
N GLY A 454 1.21 28.59 -6.58
CA GLY A 454 1.58 27.75 -7.72
C GLY A 454 0.45 26.91 -8.33
N GLY A 455 -0.80 27.15 -7.91
CA GLY A 455 -2.04 26.65 -8.53
C GLY A 455 -2.32 25.15 -8.43
N PHE A 456 -3.61 24.82 -8.43
CA PHE A 456 -4.08 23.48 -8.80
C PHE A 456 -4.05 23.32 -10.31
N LYS A 457 -3.12 22.52 -10.83
CA LYS A 457 -3.21 22.05 -12.22
C LYS A 457 -4.32 21.01 -12.31
N ASP A 458 -5.44 21.40 -12.94
CA ASP A 458 -6.54 20.50 -13.27
C ASP A 458 -6.03 19.22 -13.94
N ASN A 459 -6.48 18.09 -13.38
CA ASN A 459 -6.06 16.73 -13.72
C ASN A 459 -6.28 16.42 -15.22
N PRO A 460 -5.22 16.03 -15.94
CA PRO A 460 -5.16 14.65 -16.41
C PRO A 460 -3.79 14.07 -16.04
N GLY A 461 -3.74 13.13 -15.10
CA GLY A 461 -2.46 12.59 -14.60
C GLY A 461 -1.64 11.87 -15.66
N PRO A 462 -0.48 11.25 -15.31
CA PRO A 462 0.43 11.50 -14.20
C PRO A 462 1.76 12.12 -14.71
N ASP A 463 2.31 13.15 -14.04
CA ASP A 463 3.76 13.40 -13.89
C ASP A 463 3.98 14.69 -13.05
N PRO A 464 4.73 14.69 -11.93
CA PRO A 464 5.42 15.90 -11.51
C PRO A 464 6.64 16.10 -12.41
N ASP A 465 6.64 17.22 -13.10
CA ASP A 465 7.74 17.73 -13.89
C ASP A 465 9.11 17.54 -13.16
N PRO A 466 10.10 16.88 -13.80
CA PRO A 466 11.45 16.68 -13.26
C PRO A 466 12.19 17.98 -12.86
N ASP A 467 11.77 19.15 -13.33
CA ASP A 467 12.53 20.40 -13.20
C ASP A 467 12.67 20.95 -11.77
N ASN A 468 11.90 20.49 -10.77
CA ASN A 468 12.01 20.96 -9.38
C ASN A 468 12.36 19.88 -8.33
N TYR A 469 12.33 18.59 -8.70
CA TYR A 469 12.48 17.49 -7.73
C TYR A 469 13.83 17.53 -6.98
N TYR A 470 14.90 17.97 -7.67
CA TYR A 470 16.24 18.08 -7.11
C TYR A 470 16.66 19.51 -6.75
N GLN A 471 15.72 20.47 -6.69
CA GLN A 471 16.06 21.89 -6.48
C GLN A 471 16.87 22.13 -5.21
N SER A 472 16.54 21.45 -4.11
CA SER A 472 17.30 21.60 -2.86
C SER A 472 18.73 21.04 -2.94
N ALA A 473 19.07 20.28 -3.99
CA ALA A 473 20.43 19.81 -4.28
C ALA A 473 21.23 20.78 -5.17
N GLU A 474 20.60 21.78 -5.80
CA GLU A 474 21.27 22.69 -6.72
C GLU A 474 22.45 23.44 -6.08
N GLY A 475 23.54 23.54 -6.83
CA GLY A 475 24.76 24.24 -6.42
C GLY A 475 25.57 23.55 -5.31
N LYS A 476 25.12 22.40 -4.78
CA LYS A 476 25.85 21.62 -3.78
C LYS A 476 26.84 20.64 -4.43
N SER A 477 27.87 20.26 -3.70
CA SER A 477 28.85 19.24 -4.12
C SER A 477 29.37 18.45 -2.91
N GLY A 478 30.10 17.35 -3.18
CA GLY A 478 30.65 16.47 -2.15
C GLY A 478 29.56 15.90 -1.25
N TYR A 479 29.88 15.71 0.03
CA TYR A 479 28.91 15.17 0.99
C TYR A 479 27.73 16.10 1.29
N ALA A 480 27.85 17.42 1.05
CA ALA A 480 26.71 18.33 1.19
C ALA A 480 25.63 18.07 0.12
N LEU A 481 26.05 17.71 -1.10
CA LEU A 481 25.13 17.26 -2.15
C LEU A 481 24.48 15.94 -1.75
N LYS A 482 25.27 14.98 -1.24
CA LYS A 482 24.76 13.70 -0.77
C LYS A 482 23.68 13.86 0.31
N THR A 483 23.93 14.68 1.34
CA THR A 483 22.95 14.95 2.40
C THR A 483 21.68 15.63 1.87
N ALA A 484 21.79 16.52 0.88
CA ALA A 484 20.62 17.14 0.26
C ALA A 484 19.78 16.12 -0.51
N LEU A 485 20.44 15.26 -1.30
CA LEU A 485 19.78 14.16 -1.99
C LEU A 485 19.14 13.17 -1.01
N TYR A 486 19.82 12.82 0.10
CA TYR A 486 19.26 12.02 1.19
C TYR A 486 17.94 12.62 1.68
N GLN A 487 17.89 13.92 1.94
CA GLN A 487 16.67 14.59 2.40
C GLN A 487 15.54 14.47 1.36
N ILE A 488 15.84 14.75 0.09
CA ILE A 488 14.88 14.66 -1.03
C ILE A 488 14.29 13.26 -1.16
N VAL A 489 15.14 12.25 -1.29
CA VAL A 489 14.66 10.87 -1.53
C VAL A 489 14.12 10.20 -0.27
N SER A 490 14.23 10.85 0.89
CA SER A 490 13.68 10.37 2.16
C SER A 490 12.35 11.01 2.54
N SER A 491 12.03 12.18 1.98
CA SER A 491 10.76 12.85 2.21
C SER A 491 9.64 12.24 1.36
N ASN A 492 8.42 12.21 1.92
CA ASN A 492 7.18 11.82 1.23
C ASN A 492 7.26 10.46 0.53
N THR A 493 8.04 9.51 1.07
CA THR A 493 8.18 8.19 0.47
C THR A 493 7.09 7.24 0.93
N GLU A 494 6.40 6.61 -0.02
CA GLU A 494 5.43 5.56 0.26
C GLU A 494 6.13 4.22 0.48
N GLN A 495 5.71 3.52 1.54
CA GLN A 495 6.25 2.20 1.87
C GLN A 495 5.32 1.11 1.36
N LEU A 496 5.79 0.35 0.39
CA LEU A 496 5.10 -0.85 -0.08
C LEU A 496 5.26 -2.01 0.90
N SER A 497 4.25 -2.88 0.97
CA SER A 497 4.36 -4.18 1.60
C SER A 497 5.28 -5.09 0.79
N TYR A 498 5.82 -6.14 1.42
CA TYR A 498 6.66 -7.11 0.71
C TYR A 498 5.87 -7.91 -0.34
N GLY A 499 4.55 -8.00 -0.18
CA GLY A 499 3.64 -8.60 -1.16
C GLY A 499 3.42 -7.71 -2.38
N ASP A 500 3.24 -6.40 -2.15
CA ASP A 500 2.93 -5.40 -3.19
C ASP A 500 4.05 -5.30 -4.24
N LEU A 501 5.28 -5.69 -3.89
CA LEU A 501 6.40 -5.76 -4.83
C LEU A 501 6.08 -6.62 -6.06
N TRP A 502 5.28 -7.68 -5.92
CA TRP A 502 4.91 -8.52 -7.05
C TRP A 502 4.07 -7.76 -8.08
N ASP A 503 3.12 -6.97 -7.61
CA ASP A 503 2.26 -6.16 -8.46
C ASP A 503 3.04 -4.97 -9.02
N ALA A 504 3.91 -4.36 -8.21
CA ALA A 504 4.80 -3.29 -8.63
C ALA A 504 5.66 -3.68 -9.83
N TYR A 505 6.21 -4.90 -9.86
CA TYR A 505 7.05 -5.36 -10.97
C TYR A 505 6.35 -5.36 -12.33
N THR A 506 5.01 -5.50 -12.35
CA THR A 506 4.23 -5.44 -13.60
C THR A 506 4.31 -4.07 -14.27
N THR A 507 4.65 -3.01 -13.53
CA THR A 507 4.88 -1.66 -14.05
C THR A 507 6.36 -1.28 -14.07
N THR A 508 7.13 -1.65 -13.05
CA THR A 508 8.53 -1.21 -12.88
C THR A 508 9.54 -2.03 -13.68
N ASP A 509 9.27 -3.31 -13.91
CA ASP A 509 10.25 -4.27 -14.41
C ASP A 509 9.70 -5.07 -15.60
N ARG A 510 8.87 -4.45 -16.44
CA ARG A 510 8.31 -5.07 -17.65
C ARG A 510 9.20 -4.89 -18.87
N GLN A 511 9.27 -5.90 -19.74
CA GLN A 511 10.00 -5.77 -21.01
C GLN A 511 9.29 -4.85 -22.00
N LYS A 512 10.07 -4.02 -22.72
CA LYS A 512 9.54 -3.07 -23.70
C LYS A 512 8.82 -3.77 -24.87
N ASP A 513 9.39 -4.86 -25.36
CA ASP A 513 8.87 -5.58 -26.52
C ASP A 513 7.77 -6.58 -26.15
N ASN A 514 7.67 -6.95 -24.86
CA ASN A 514 6.60 -7.78 -24.34
C ASN A 514 6.30 -7.42 -22.86
N PRO A 515 5.32 -6.56 -22.59
CA PRO A 515 5.05 -6.04 -21.25
C PRO A 515 4.52 -7.11 -20.26
N ASN A 516 4.22 -8.33 -20.73
CA ASN A 516 3.84 -9.44 -19.86
C ASN A 516 5.05 -10.18 -19.27
N LEU A 517 6.24 -9.94 -19.81
CA LEU A 517 7.47 -10.59 -19.38
C LEU A 517 8.24 -9.74 -18.38
N VAL A 518 8.80 -10.42 -17.37
CA VAL A 518 9.69 -9.85 -16.37
C VAL A 518 11.02 -9.48 -17.02
N TRP A 519 11.52 -8.28 -16.73
CA TRP A 519 12.87 -7.84 -17.02
C TRP A 519 13.81 -8.35 -15.92
N ASP A 520 14.20 -9.61 -16.02
CA ASP A 520 15.11 -10.24 -15.07
C ASP A 520 16.58 -9.99 -15.43
N MET A 521 17.28 -9.21 -14.59
CA MET A 521 18.70 -8.85 -14.76
C MET A 521 19.66 -10.05 -14.64
N TYR A 522 19.20 -11.20 -14.13
CA TYR A 522 19.96 -12.44 -13.99
C TYR A 522 19.69 -13.49 -15.08
N SER A 523 18.76 -13.24 -16.00
CA SER A 523 18.53 -14.10 -17.17
C SER A 523 18.55 -13.37 -18.51
N TYR A 524 18.45 -12.04 -18.50
CA TYR A 524 18.52 -11.22 -19.71
C TYR A 524 19.82 -11.44 -20.47
N ASN A 525 19.71 -11.48 -21.80
CA ASN A 525 20.81 -11.69 -22.74
C ASN A 525 20.82 -10.57 -23.79
N PRO A 526 21.79 -9.64 -23.77
CA PRO A 526 21.85 -8.54 -24.74
C PRO A 526 22.19 -9.03 -26.16
N ASP A 527 22.83 -10.20 -26.30
CA ASP A 527 23.33 -10.73 -27.58
C ASP A 527 22.32 -11.68 -28.27
N GLY A 528 21.14 -11.91 -27.69
CA GLY A 528 20.16 -12.82 -28.26
C GLY A 528 18.98 -13.14 -27.35
N ALA A 529 18.29 -14.24 -27.62
CA ALA A 529 17.20 -14.68 -26.75
C ALA A 529 17.76 -15.16 -25.39
N PRO A 530 17.10 -14.82 -24.28
CA PRO A 530 17.45 -15.41 -22.98
C PRO A 530 17.14 -16.91 -22.99
N ALA A 531 17.83 -17.68 -22.14
CA ALA A 531 17.62 -19.13 -22.06
C ALA A 531 16.20 -19.50 -21.58
N TYR A 532 15.58 -18.59 -20.84
CA TYR A 532 14.22 -18.66 -20.32
C TYR A 532 13.71 -17.24 -20.08
N THR A 533 12.39 -17.08 -19.98
CA THR A 533 11.72 -15.82 -19.64
C THR A 533 10.64 -16.11 -18.62
N TYR A 534 10.29 -15.11 -17.83
CA TYR A 534 9.23 -15.22 -16.85
C TYR A 534 8.06 -14.34 -17.23
N THR A 535 6.85 -14.85 -17.04
CA THR A 535 5.61 -14.09 -17.14
C THR A 535 5.20 -13.64 -15.74
N PHE A 536 4.77 -12.38 -15.61
CA PHE A 536 4.28 -11.86 -14.34
C PHE A 536 3.15 -12.73 -13.77
N ILE A 537 3.01 -12.73 -12.44
CA ILE A 537 2.00 -13.47 -11.65
C ILE A 537 2.13 -15.01 -11.71
N THR A 538 2.42 -15.57 -12.88
CA THR A 538 2.49 -17.01 -13.15
C THR A 538 3.81 -17.62 -12.72
N ASP A 539 4.93 -17.01 -13.08
CA ASP A 539 6.26 -17.56 -12.81
C ASP A 539 6.91 -17.00 -11.53
N GLN A 540 6.12 -16.54 -10.56
CA GLN A 540 6.62 -16.01 -9.29
C GLN A 540 6.67 -17.09 -8.21
N CYS A 541 7.81 -17.26 -7.52
CA CYS A 541 7.88 -18.25 -6.44
C CYS A 541 8.98 -18.00 -5.39
N GLY A 542 9.07 -18.88 -4.39
CA GLY A 542 10.06 -18.84 -3.31
C GLY A 542 10.92 -20.10 -3.17
N GLN A 543 10.76 -21.10 -4.05
CA GLN A 543 11.50 -22.37 -4.03
C GLN A 543 11.96 -22.72 -5.44
N PHE A 544 13.25 -22.99 -5.63
CA PHE A 544 13.88 -23.11 -6.94
C PHE A 544 14.81 -24.32 -6.94
N SER A 545 14.75 -25.15 -7.99
CA SER A 545 15.61 -26.34 -8.16
C SER A 545 16.73 -26.13 -9.19
N GLY A 546 16.63 -25.07 -10.00
CA GLY A 546 17.60 -24.65 -11.01
C GLY A 546 17.24 -23.29 -11.62
N GLU A 547 18.13 -22.78 -12.48
CA GLU A 547 17.83 -21.61 -13.33
C GLU A 547 16.56 -21.85 -14.17
N GLY A 548 15.78 -20.79 -14.41
CA GLY A 548 14.53 -20.88 -15.16
C GLY A 548 13.32 -21.40 -14.38
N SER A 549 13.47 -21.72 -13.08
CA SER A 549 12.36 -22.25 -12.28
C SER A 549 11.24 -21.22 -12.07
N CYS A 550 11.60 -20.03 -11.61
CA CYS A 550 10.69 -18.93 -11.31
C CYS A 550 11.53 -17.68 -10.99
N TYR A 551 10.94 -16.49 -11.04
CA TYR A 551 11.56 -15.29 -10.50
C TYR A 551 11.18 -15.07 -9.03
N ASN A 552 12.10 -14.45 -8.30
CA ASN A 552 11.95 -14.03 -6.91
C ASN A 552 12.37 -12.55 -6.75
N ARG A 553 12.38 -12.06 -5.50
CA ARG A 553 12.77 -10.69 -5.16
C ARG A 553 14.23 -10.66 -4.71
N GLU A 554 15.09 -10.06 -5.52
CA GLU A 554 16.50 -9.86 -5.23
C GLU A 554 16.73 -8.57 -4.46
N HIS A 555 17.36 -8.67 -3.30
CA HIS A 555 17.84 -7.53 -2.52
C HIS A 555 19.23 -7.17 -3.02
N SER A 556 19.32 -6.34 -4.06
CA SER A 556 20.57 -5.96 -4.72
C SER A 556 21.59 -5.39 -3.73
N PHE A 557 21.13 -4.70 -2.68
CA PHE A 557 21.92 -4.48 -1.48
C PHE A 557 21.47 -5.50 -0.42
N PRO A 558 22.28 -6.53 -0.08
CA PRO A 558 21.79 -7.69 0.64
C PRO A 558 21.10 -7.32 1.96
N LYS A 559 19.88 -7.81 2.15
CA LYS A 559 19.11 -7.51 3.37
C LYS A 559 19.82 -7.87 4.67
N SER A 560 20.66 -8.92 4.65
CA SER A 560 21.47 -9.31 5.80
C SER A 560 22.44 -8.22 6.24
N TRP A 561 22.86 -7.34 5.32
CA TRP A 561 23.80 -6.26 5.62
C TRP A 561 23.15 -5.14 6.43
N PHE A 562 21.85 -4.88 6.28
CA PHE A 562 21.14 -3.83 7.03
C PHE A 562 20.25 -4.37 8.18
N GLY A 563 20.41 -5.64 8.55
CA GLY A 563 19.72 -6.24 9.70
C GLY A 563 18.51 -7.14 9.36
N GLY A 564 18.30 -7.47 8.09
CA GLY A 564 17.30 -8.45 7.65
C GLY A 564 15.99 -7.80 7.19
N LYS A 565 14.86 -8.16 7.82
CA LYS A 565 13.53 -7.65 7.43
C LYS A 565 13.26 -6.29 8.09
N VAL A 566 14.04 -5.28 7.74
CA VAL A 566 13.95 -3.93 8.31
C VAL A 566 13.40 -2.97 7.28
N TYR A 567 12.31 -2.28 7.63
CA TYR A 567 11.65 -1.31 6.76
C TYR A 567 12.22 0.12 6.93
N PRO A 568 12.21 0.96 5.89
CA PRO A 568 11.66 0.71 4.55
C PRO A 568 12.60 -0.04 3.59
N MET A 569 13.88 -0.24 3.95
CA MET A 569 14.91 -0.87 3.08
C MET A 569 14.49 -2.22 2.51
N TYR A 570 13.75 -3.02 3.28
CA TYR A 570 13.31 -4.35 2.89
C TYR A 570 12.36 -4.36 1.68
N THR A 571 11.63 -3.26 1.42
CA THR A 571 10.66 -3.12 0.33
C THR A 571 10.93 -1.93 -0.58
N ASP A 572 12.13 -1.35 -0.51
CA ASP A 572 12.55 -0.27 -1.40
C ASP A 572 12.80 -0.80 -2.82
N LEU A 573 11.87 -0.54 -3.74
CA LEU A 573 11.90 -1.00 -5.13
C LEU A 573 13.15 -0.52 -5.87
N ILE A 574 13.82 0.56 -5.45
CA ILE A 574 15.08 0.96 -6.12
C ILE A 574 16.12 -0.15 -5.99
N GLN A 575 16.18 -0.87 -4.86
CA GLN A 575 17.15 -1.95 -4.66
C GLN A 575 16.54 -3.36 -4.77
N VAL A 576 15.24 -3.52 -4.52
CA VAL A 576 14.57 -4.82 -4.71
C VAL A 576 14.11 -4.97 -6.16
N VAL A 577 14.76 -5.89 -6.88
CA VAL A 577 14.48 -6.17 -8.30
C VAL A 577 13.92 -7.59 -8.47
N PRO A 578 13.07 -7.86 -9.46
CA PRO A 578 12.69 -9.24 -9.78
C PRO A 578 13.85 -9.94 -10.50
N SER A 579 14.15 -11.17 -10.09
CA SER A 579 15.24 -11.93 -10.71
C SER A 579 15.05 -13.44 -10.66
N ASP A 580 15.74 -14.21 -11.49
CA ASP A 580 15.83 -15.67 -11.36
C ASP A 580 16.18 -16.07 -9.91
N GLY A 581 15.30 -16.88 -9.29
CA GLY A 581 15.43 -17.21 -7.88
C GLY A 581 16.62 -18.13 -7.55
N TYR A 582 17.06 -18.94 -8.50
CA TYR A 582 18.24 -19.79 -8.33
C TYR A 582 19.53 -18.97 -8.42
N VAL A 583 19.64 -18.08 -9.41
CA VAL A 583 20.78 -17.15 -9.54
C VAL A 583 20.86 -16.25 -8.32
N ASN A 584 19.73 -15.69 -7.85
CA ASN A 584 19.67 -14.94 -6.59
C ASN A 584 20.20 -15.78 -5.40
N THR A 585 19.79 -17.05 -5.29
CA THR A 585 20.31 -17.95 -4.23
C THR A 585 21.83 -18.17 -4.33
N ARG A 586 22.38 -18.24 -5.55
CA ARG A 586 23.83 -18.33 -5.78
C ARG A 586 24.53 -17.02 -5.41
N ARG A 587 23.94 -15.89 -5.76
CA ARG A 587 24.42 -14.55 -5.40
C ARG A 587 24.48 -14.37 -3.88
N ASN A 588 23.50 -14.88 -3.15
CA ASN A 588 23.46 -14.87 -1.69
C ASN A 588 23.64 -13.44 -1.14
N ASN A 589 24.52 -13.24 -0.17
CA ASN A 589 24.92 -11.94 0.36
C ASN A 589 26.37 -11.58 0.02
N TYR A 590 26.92 -12.18 -1.04
CA TYR A 590 28.27 -11.87 -1.50
C TYR A 590 28.32 -10.45 -2.07
N PRO A 591 29.42 -9.71 -1.84
CA PRO A 591 29.65 -8.43 -2.50
C PRO A 591 29.63 -8.58 -4.02
N TYR A 592 29.17 -7.54 -4.72
CA TYR A 592 29.43 -7.44 -6.14
C TYR A 592 30.92 -7.18 -6.40
N GLY A 593 31.51 -7.85 -7.38
CA GLY A 593 32.93 -7.82 -7.68
C GLY A 593 33.25 -8.40 -9.04
N GLU A 594 34.49 -8.27 -9.51
CA GLU A 594 34.94 -8.95 -10.73
C GLU A 594 35.55 -10.30 -10.36
N VAL A 595 35.14 -11.36 -11.06
CA VAL A 595 35.55 -12.72 -10.72
C VAL A 595 36.83 -13.09 -11.45
N SER A 596 37.86 -13.45 -10.70
CA SER A 596 39.15 -13.89 -11.24
C SER A 596 39.06 -15.23 -11.97
N THR A 597 38.42 -16.23 -11.35
CA THR A 597 38.14 -17.54 -11.92
C THR A 597 36.77 -17.98 -11.43
N ALA A 598 35.85 -18.24 -12.36
CA ALA A 598 34.48 -18.60 -12.03
C ALA A 598 34.43 -20.02 -11.41
N ASN A 599 33.88 -20.11 -10.20
CA ASN A 599 33.47 -21.37 -9.60
C ASN A 599 32.10 -21.82 -10.12
N TRP A 600 31.29 -20.86 -10.56
CA TRP A 600 29.99 -21.06 -11.17
C TRP A 600 29.68 -19.91 -12.13
N THR A 601 28.93 -20.20 -13.19
CA THR A 601 28.47 -19.23 -14.20
C THR A 601 27.01 -19.52 -14.51
N SER A 602 26.16 -18.50 -14.48
CA SER A 602 24.76 -18.60 -14.89
C SER A 602 24.63 -18.77 -16.40
N THR A 603 23.44 -19.09 -16.86
CA THR A 603 23.10 -19.16 -18.29
C THR A 603 23.26 -17.83 -19.02
N ASN A 604 23.02 -16.69 -18.34
CA ASN A 604 23.25 -15.37 -18.92
C ASN A 604 24.71 -14.89 -18.83
N GLY A 605 25.57 -15.59 -18.08
CA GLY A 605 27.00 -15.29 -18.01
C GLY A 605 27.46 -14.58 -16.73
N ALA A 606 26.57 -14.31 -15.77
CA ALA A 606 26.94 -13.87 -14.43
C ALA A 606 27.81 -14.94 -13.73
N LYS A 607 28.75 -14.52 -12.89
CA LYS A 607 29.77 -15.41 -12.30
C LYS A 607 29.78 -15.32 -10.79
N LEU A 608 30.16 -16.42 -10.15
CA LEU A 608 30.49 -16.47 -8.74
C LEU A 608 31.91 -17.02 -8.56
N GLY A 609 32.76 -16.33 -7.82
CA GLY A 609 34.15 -16.77 -7.61
C GLY A 609 34.99 -15.81 -6.79
N PRO A 610 36.31 -16.07 -6.66
CA PRO A 610 37.21 -15.21 -5.90
C PRO A 610 37.38 -13.84 -6.57
N ASN A 611 37.38 -12.78 -5.74
CA ASN A 611 37.53 -11.40 -6.20
C ASN A 611 38.84 -11.14 -6.96
N ALA A 612 38.76 -10.40 -8.06
CA ALA A 612 39.90 -9.91 -8.84
C ALA A 612 40.24 -8.43 -8.56
N THR A 613 39.32 -7.66 -7.97
CA THR A 613 39.41 -6.18 -7.89
C THR A 613 40.36 -5.66 -6.79
N GLY A 614 41.04 -6.54 -6.04
CA GLY A 614 41.90 -6.13 -4.92
C GLY A 614 41.09 -5.62 -3.71
N GLY A 615 41.76 -5.40 -2.57
CA GLY A 615 41.14 -4.90 -1.32
C GLY A 615 40.27 -5.89 -0.54
N TYR A 616 39.64 -6.85 -1.21
CA TYR A 616 38.90 -7.95 -0.58
C TYR A 616 39.30 -9.29 -1.21
N SER A 617 39.57 -10.31 -0.40
CA SER A 617 40.06 -11.63 -0.86
C SER A 617 39.00 -12.74 -0.82
N GLY A 618 37.73 -12.39 -0.57
CA GLY A 618 36.65 -13.36 -0.49
C GLY A 618 35.96 -13.63 -1.83
N THR A 619 34.84 -14.36 -1.75
CA THR A 619 33.95 -14.62 -2.88
C THR A 619 33.14 -13.38 -3.21
N VAL A 620 32.99 -13.10 -4.50
CA VAL A 620 32.14 -12.04 -5.07
C VAL A 620 31.24 -12.60 -6.16
N PHE A 621 30.16 -11.88 -6.44
CA PHE A 621 29.28 -12.12 -7.57
C PHE A 621 29.53 -11.05 -8.65
N GLU A 622 29.72 -11.47 -9.90
CA GLU A 622 29.90 -10.58 -11.04
C GLU A 622 28.66 -10.68 -11.95
N PRO A 623 27.80 -9.64 -12.01
CA PRO A 623 26.75 -9.57 -13.02
C PRO A 623 27.36 -9.38 -14.42
N ILE A 624 26.56 -9.58 -15.47
CA ILE A 624 26.98 -9.28 -16.84
C ILE A 624 27.23 -7.78 -17.02
N ASP A 625 28.00 -7.42 -18.05
CA ASP A 625 28.43 -6.03 -18.27
C ASP A 625 27.25 -5.05 -18.45
N GLU A 626 26.14 -5.51 -19.03
CA GLU A 626 24.88 -4.75 -19.24
C GLU A 626 24.20 -4.23 -17.97
N TYR A 627 24.57 -4.75 -16.78
CA TYR A 627 23.91 -4.36 -15.52
C TYR A 627 24.89 -3.90 -14.44
N LYS A 628 26.17 -3.77 -14.77
CA LYS A 628 27.19 -3.36 -13.79
C LYS A 628 26.91 -1.93 -13.29
N GLY A 629 26.50 -1.04 -14.19
CA GLY A 629 26.12 0.34 -13.92
C GLY A 629 24.83 0.45 -13.12
N ASP A 630 23.81 -0.34 -13.46
CA ASP A 630 22.54 -0.42 -12.71
C ASP A 630 22.80 -0.73 -11.25
N PHE A 631 23.53 -1.83 -10.98
CA PHE A 631 23.85 -2.23 -9.61
C PHE A 631 24.75 -1.20 -8.91
N ALA A 632 25.64 -0.52 -9.64
CA ALA A 632 26.44 0.55 -9.07
C ALA A 632 25.58 1.74 -8.60
N ARG A 633 24.65 2.19 -9.44
CA ARG A 633 23.71 3.29 -9.10
C ARG A 633 22.75 2.90 -7.98
N ILE A 634 22.35 1.63 -7.87
CA ILE A 634 21.59 1.13 -6.71
C ILE A 634 22.43 1.24 -5.42
N TYR A 635 23.72 0.93 -5.45
CA TYR A 635 24.59 1.06 -4.28
C TYR A 635 24.78 2.52 -3.86
N PHE A 636 25.02 3.43 -4.82
CA PHE A 636 25.10 4.86 -4.54
C PHE A 636 23.78 5.40 -3.96
N TYR A 637 22.64 4.95 -4.49
CA TYR A 637 21.32 5.25 -3.92
C TYR A 637 21.21 4.76 -2.48
N MET A 638 21.53 3.50 -2.18
CA MET A 638 21.49 2.97 -0.82
C MET A 638 22.39 3.74 0.14
N ALA A 639 23.57 4.15 -0.32
CA ALA A 639 24.49 5.00 0.43
C ALA A 639 23.94 6.38 0.76
N THR A 640 23.02 6.88 -0.07
CA THR A 640 22.44 8.22 0.02
C THR A 640 21.11 8.18 0.77
N ARG A 641 20.13 7.40 0.31
CA ARG A 641 18.80 7.24 0.93
C ARG A 641 18.86 6.89 2.42
N TYR A 642 19.87 6.14 2.82
CA TYR A 642 20.04 5.66 4.18
C TYR A 642 21.29 6.23 4.85
N GLU A 643 21.70 7.45 4.49
CA GLU A 643 22.86 8.16 5.06
C GLU A 643 22.88 8.14 6.60
N ASN A 644 21.72 8.30 7.23
CA ASN A 644 21.58 8.29 8.69
C ASN A 644 21.70 6.90 9.35
N LYS A 645 21.77 5.82 8.57
CA LYS A 645 21.79 4.43 9.07
C LYS A 645 23.00 3.64 8.60
N ILE A 646 23.48 3.88 7.37
CA ILE A 646 24.39 2.97 6.67
C ILE A 646 25.74 2.74 7.37
N ALA A 647 26.26 3.74 8.08
CA ALA A 647 27.47 3.61 8.89
C ALA A 647 27.37 2.46 9.92
N SER A 648 26.18 2.24 10.49
CA SER A 648 25.97 1.19 11.50
C SER A 648 25.91 -0.23 10.91
N TRP A 649 25.87 -0.36 9.58
CA TRP A 649 25.66 -1.63 8.91
C TRP A 649 26.94 -2.41 8.63
N GLU A 650 28.10 -1.74 8.67
CA GLU A 650 29.44 -2.33 8.47
C GLU A 650 29.55 -3.70 9.14
N LYS A 651 29.29 -3.77 10.44
CA LYS A 651 29.55 -4.96 11.26
C LYS A 651 28.41 -5.98 11.33
N ASN A 652 27.34 -5.81 10.55
CA ASN A 652 26.22 -6.75 10.58
C ASN A 652 26.60 -8.13 10.02
N THR A 653 27.52 -8.18 9.06
CA THR A 653 28.05 -9.41 8.47
C THR A 653 29.51 -9.22 8.03
N ASN A 654 30.25 -10.32 7.82
CA ASN A 654 31.60 -10.23 7.24
C ASN A 654 31.59 -9.66 5.80
N HIS A 655 30.46 -9.75 5.09
CA HIS A 655 30.34 -9.25 3.72
C HIS A 655 30.03 -7.76 3.67
N SER A 656 29.23 -7.25 4.61
CA SER A 656 29.04 -5.81 4.79
C SER A 656 30.32 -5.15 5.29
N ASP A 657 31.08 -5.80 6.18
CA ASP A 657 32.36 -5.30 6.71
C ASP A 657 33.43 -5.24 5.60
N ALA A 658 33.34 -6.12 4.60
CA ALA A 658 34.21 -6.08 3.42
C ALA A 658 33.89 -4.93 2.46
N VAL A 659 32.70 -4.34 2.56
CA VAL A 659 32.13 -3.41 1.56
C VAL A 659 31.96 -2.01 2.11
N LEU A 660 31.57 -1.88 3.38
CA LEU A 660 31.28 -0.63 4.04
C LEU A 660 32.44 -0.25 4.97
N ASP A 661 32.77 1.03 5.06
CA ASP A 661 33.91 1.54 5.86
C ASP A 661 33.50 2.09 7.25
N GLY A 662 32.24 1.88 7.64
CA GLY A 662 31.68 2.36 8.89
C GLY A 662 31.37 3.86 8.93
N THR A 663 31.45 4.59 7.81
CA THR A 663 31.13 6.02 7.72
C THR A 663 29.81 6.29 6.98
N SER A 664 29.15 7.41 7.28
CA SER A 664 27.95 7.84 6.55
C SER A 664 28.26 8.64 5.28
N ASN A 665 29.48 9.18 5.18
CA ASN A 665 29.87 10.05 4.06
C ASN A 665 30.49 9.22 2.93
N HIS A 666 31.68 8.66 3.19
CA HIS A 666 32.44 7.87 2.22
C HIS A 666 31.78 6.50 1.96
N VAL A 667 31.22 5.88 3.02
CA VAL A 667 30.40 4.66 3.04
C VAL A 667 31.11 3.39 2.64
N PHE A 668 31.81 3.38 1.52
CA PHE A 668 32.36 2.16 0.93
C PHE A 668 33.84 2.02 1.21
N GLU A 669 34.30 0.79 1.37
CA GLU A 669 35.72 0.48 1.32
C GLU A 669 36.32 0.90 -0.03
N ASN A 670 37.58 1.36 -0.04
CA ASN A 670 38.22 1.98 -1.22
C ASN A 670 38.12 1.11 -2.48
N TRP A 671 38.26 -0.21 -2.33
CA TRP A 671 38.20 -1.15 -3.45
C TRP A 671 36.80 -1.23 -4.05
N GLN A 672 35.76 -1.21 -3.20
CA GLN A 672 34.38 -1.25 -3.63
C GLN A 672 34.00 0.09 -4.27
N LEU A 673 34.38 1.22 -3.68
CA LEU A 673 34.11 2.53 -4.26
C LEU A 673 34.72 2.63 -5.67
N ALA A 674 36.00 2.25 -5.82
CA ALA A 674 36.67 2.25 -7.11
C ALA A 674 35.97 1.34 -8.15
N LEU A 675 35.45 0.19 -7.71
CA LEU A 675 34.68 -0.70 -8.57
C LEU A 675 33.35 -0.08 -9.01
N LEU A 676 32.59 0.48 -8.07
CA LEU A 676 31.29 1.09 -8.35
C LEU A 676 31.43 2.29 -9.28
N LEU A 677 32.45 3.13 -9.08
CA LEU A 677 32.77 4.23 -9.99
C LEU A 677 33.14 3.72 -11.39
N LYS A 678 34.00 2.69 -11.47
CA LYS A 678 34.36 2.04 -12.75
C LYS A 678 33.12 1.52 -13.48
N TRP A 679 32.25 0.80 -12.78
CA TRP A 679 31.03 0.22 -13.35
C TRP A 679 30.03 1.30 -13.79
N HIS A 680 29.80 2.32 -12.96
CA HIS A 680 28.97 3.47 -13.30
C HIS A 680 29.43 4.18 -14.59
N GLN A 681 30.75 4.34 -14.78
CA GLN A 681 31.32 4.97 -15.97
C GLN A 681 31.28 4.07 -17.21
N GLN A 682 31.46 2.75 -17.04
CA GLN A 682 31.53 1.79 -18.15
C GLN A 682 30.16 1.36 -18.67
N ASP A 683 29.13 1.43 -17.82
CA ASP A 683 27.75 1.10 -18.12
C ASP A 683 26.85 2.31 -17.78
N PRO A 684 26.70 3.28 -18.72
CA PRO A 684 25.91 4.48 -18.52
C PRO A 684 24.42 4.21 -18.28
N VAL A 685 23.69 5.22 -17.77
CA VAL A 685 22.25 5.10 -17.53
C VAL A 685 21.51 4.66 -18.80
N SER A 686 20.76 3.57 -18.70
CA SER A 686 19.98 3.02 -19.79
C SER A 686 18.53 3.55 -19.79
N PRO A 687 17.81 3.51 -20.93
CA PRO A 687 16.38 3.79 -20.95
C PRO A 687 15.56 2.86 -20.05
N LYS A 688 16.03 1.63 -19.82
CA LYS A 688 15.41 0.69 -18.87
C LYS A 688 15.44 1.25 -17.46
N GLU A 689 16.58 1.79 -17.02
CA GLU A 689 16.70 2.40 -15.70
C GLU A 689 15.86 3.65 -15.57
N GLN A 690 15.85 4.53 -16.57
CA GLN A 690 15.02 5.74 -16.55
C GLN A 690 13.53 5.39 -16.41
N ASN A 691 13.04 4.45 -17.23
CA ASN A 691 11.64 4.00 -17.17
C ASN A 691 11.31 3.34 -15.83
N ARG A 692 12.23 2.52 -15.30
CA ARG A 692 12.05 1.89 -14.00
C ARG A 692 12.04 2.93 -12.87
N ASN A 693 12.95 3.91 -12.92
CA ASN A 693 13.04 4.97 -11.93
C ASN A 693 11.75 5.79 -11.87
N GLU A 694 11.18 6.08 -13.05
CA GLU A 694 9.89 6.74 -13.17
C GLU A 694 8.74 5.88 -12.64
N ALA A 695 8.66 4.61 -13.03
CA ALA A 695 7.62 3.70 -12.55
C ALA A 695 7.68 3.49 -11.02
N VAL A 696 8.89 3.39 -10.44
CA VAL A 696 9.07 3.30 -8.99
C VAL A 696 8.63 4.59 -8.32
N TYR A 697 8.94 5.74 -8.90
CA TYR A 697 8.50 7.03 -8.38
C TYR A 697 6.98 7.12 -8.29
N GLN A 698 6.26 6.64 -9.30
CA GLN A 698 4.79 6.64 -9.26
C GLN A 698 4.22 5.83 -8.09
N LEU A 699 4.93 4.79 -7.62
CA LEU A 699 4.51 3.91 -6.54
C LEU A 699 5.02 4.34 -5.15
N GLN A 700 6.29 4.72 -5.05
CA GLN A 700 6.98 4.98 -3.78
C GLN A 700 7.34 6.44 -3.54
N LYS A 701 7.13 7.32 -4.54
CA LYS A 701 7.40 8.77 -4.48
C LYS A 701 8.85 9.14 -4.17
N ASN A 702 9.77 8.18 -4.19
CA ASN A 702 11.22 8.36 -4.22
C ASN A 702 11.81 7.94 -5.56
N ARG A 703 12.95 8.55 -5.90
CA ARG A 703 13.71 8.28 -7.13
C ARG A 703 15.15 7.91 -6.78
N ASN A 704 15.84 7.26 -7.70
CA ASN A 704 17.28 7.13 -7.70
C ASN A 704 17.91 8.39 -8.34
N PRO A 705 18.56 9.27 -7.55
CA PRO A 705 19.16 10.50 -8.09
C PRO A 705 20.29 10.23 -9.08
N PHE A 706 20.92 9.06 -8.98
CA PHE A 706 22.05 8.69 -9.84
C PHE A 706 21.61 8.11 -11.19
N VAL A 707 20.30 7.86 -11.36
CA VAL A 707 19.69 7.55 -12.66
C VAL A 707 19.25 8.85 -13.34
N ASP A 708 18.63 9.78 -12.60
CA ASP A 708 18.18 11.07 -13.16
C ASP A 708 19.36 12.01 -13.45
N HIS A 709 20.34 12.04 -12.55
CA HIS A 709 21.54 12.88 -12.58
C HIS A 709 22.81 12.03 -12.33
N PRO A 710 23.25 11.23 -13.31
CA PRO A 710 24.45 10.39 -13.16
C PRO A 710 25.71 11.19 -12.78
N GLU A 711 25.81 12.45 -13.19
CA GLU A 711 26.89 13.37 -12.83
C GLU A 711 27.04 13.62 -11.32
N TYR A 712 26.00 13.34 -10.52
CA TYR A 712 26.08 13.47 -9.06
C TYR A 712 27.01 12.43 -8.43
N VAL A 713 27.24 11.27 -9.08
CA VAL A 713 28.19 10.27 -8.57
C VAL A 713 29.59 10.87 -8.47
N SER A 714 30.13 11.40 -9.58
CA SER A 714 31.44 12.04 -9.58
C SER A 714 31.46 13.28 -8.68
N SER A 715 30.36 14.04 -8.64
CA SER A 715 30.25 15.23 -7.78
C SER A 715 30.28 14.91 -6.28
N ILE A 716 30.01 13.68 -5.86
CA ILE A 716 30.03 13.27 -4.45
C ILE A 716 31.33 12.52 -4.11
N TRP A 717 31.73 11.55 -4.93
CA TRP A 717 32.77 10.56 -4.58
C TRP A 717 34.10 10.69 -5.34
N GLU A 718 34.19 11.53 -6.38
CA GLU A 718 35.44 11.76 -7.13
C GLU A 718 36.13 13.10 -6.79
N ASN A 719 35.68 13.78 -5.73
CA ASN A 719 36.16 15.10 -5.30
C ASN A 719 37.30 15.08 -4.28
#